data_AF-A0A2A5DVZ6-F1
#
_entry.id   AF-A0A2A5DVZ6-F1
#
_cell.length_a   1.000
_cell.length_b   1.000
_cell.length_c   1.000
_cell.angle_alpha   90.00
_cell.angle_beta   90.00
_cell.angle_gamma   90.00
#
_symmetry.space_group_name_H-M   'P 1'
#
loop_
_entity.id
_entity.type
_entity.pdbx_description
1 polymer ?
#
loop_
_entity_poly.entity_id
_entity_poly.type
_entity_poly.pdbx_seq_one_letter_code
_entity_poly.pdbx_strand_id
1 'polypeptide(L)'
;MIRLFLLSLFFIIHFNVSLFCDSSDPVFFYSQKVTIEYGETSVIPFYVKTKVKENKNFSVSINKDFLKVLYTPAILKSYQTGYIRVKALKIGKVNLKIGSSSIIVNIAKSKNVFSFFDGVPQIITPIQNAVVNGKIAIGVKVLNNKLDFDKLSKLLSLTVNDKSIKPEKISPLEEGPTRIVFYTFDMDTLPAGEVNISAKVNDDLSNTITIHRSTLKSKQNKSYECENQIALDQRLEKWGKLEPKLGSNPDASGGKFIVNYATDPVSVHGIDISENGFYQFIVRARGDRAGGAYPTVGIYIDGETEPSDMGRTIASSFHRVILGNPIYLKKGSHQIALRFMNDFWVKEGIDRNLYLDNFEIIKVNDKGMNKSLHLKIAFQNNFHNNVIRSDMRIPSRANWDKKHHKIPPIVSLEVNGVVVSAMQASESVFHLERDQLKMGKNSIKLYASFENANGIVSSTTQDVFCFDVEPKNKTEKLFYEFRVHDKGWKNTLLKHLINKDRYSEEIKFTENAEFELELPEDIEGEFEVMINSRGGNHKEAFTGLLSVKGNLTLKKPAAEKLLTGWWRHLPLGKGDLKKGKKSVKIKLSNEKNKASLKPLFIKGVILKRLRKSPDRSPPSVTIIYPPKGMILSGNNIVVVRVSEDRKFTEANLFINGKNYHQRKFQQNGFGLISFVLPQNALPKGKCDLMIRVNDSAGNIGESRRVVYENKDKSEAMNLYERAVHLSKRLGYGAGLQDVSDIIVKGEDAWLEEQLSLNENDEGVLTSLQLSDAYYNNRFDYNVPALKSIVHLTKTQGPLRARFVMWAENHFSTWINKVQPQIKIREHQAFLKQGIGSFKNLLLTSAFSPAMINYLDQQTSYAGRLNENYARELLELHTLSVNGGYLQEDVTKLAGLLNGWLSATEAGLSGGSIRNESFFYFVPSLNDGEERSILGLNFKVTSVDQKFDHILMMLEMLAAHPATAKFIVKKFVAHYTGESAAKNNKLRSHLENSFLESGGDMKLLLREIIKSKSFWEKTEKVYTPLDYSVALGRNREAPNFWAIHSCARKSGVGLYDRATPDGYPEGNKHYADSNSLLQRWRFCEQIKWNLNVHIPNSLHQKNELEESVWSNRVVQTASMNMLGRSLKGPSLKASRNFLIKTNGQPWEKILKLVTFIGKLPEANLR
;
A
#
# COMPACT_ATOMS: atom_id res chain seq x y z
N MET A 1 45.27 -73.54 -32.93
CA MET A 1 43.83 -73.28 -33.13
C MET A 1 43.13 -72.51 -31.98
N ILE A 2 43.86 -71.90 -31.03
CA ILE A 2 43.32 -70.95 -30.01
C ILE A 2 44.04 -69.57 -30.07
N ARG A 3 44.72 -69.26 -31.18
CA ARG A 3 45.41 -67.97 -31.37
C ARG A 3 45.00 -67.18 -32.62
N LEU A 4 43.98 -67.65 -33.35
CA LEU A 4 43.40 -66.93 -34.50
C LEU A 4 41.97 -66.39 -34.25
N PHE A 5 41.46 -66.48 -33.02
CA PHE A 5 40.12 -65.97 -32.65
C PHE A 5 40.16 -64.66 -31.83
N LEU A 6 41.35 -64.07 -31.64
CA LEU A 6 41.57 -62.89 -30.76
C LEU A 6 41.82 -61.57 -31.53
N LEU A 7 41.54 -61.52 -32.83
CA LEU A 7 41.78 -60.32 -33.66
C LEU A 7 40.52 -59.75 -34.34
N SER A 8 39.33 -60.25 -34.01
CA SER A 8 38.06 -59.82 -34.62
C SER A 8 36.95 -59.42 -33.63
N LEU A 9 37.28 -59.15 -32.36
CA LEU A 9 36.29 -58.74 -31.34
C LEU A 9 36.68 -57.46 -30.55
N PHE A 10 37.27 -56.47 -31.23
CA PHE A 10 37.53 -55.13 -30.67
C PHE A 10 37.08 -53.98 -31.58
N PHE A 11 36.06 -54.23 -32.40
CA PHE A 11 35.30 -53.21 -33.12
C PHE A 11 33.81 -53.49 -32.84
N ILE A 12 33.24 -52.81 -31.84
CA ILE A 12 31.81 -52.46 -31.62
C ILE A 12 31.71 -52.00 -30.15
N ILE A 13 32.21 -50.81 -29.87
CA ILE A 13 31.68 -49.93 -28.81
C ILE A 13 31.71 -48.54 -29.44
N HIS A 14 30.60 -48.15 -30.08
CA HIS A 14 30.43 -46.79 -30.60
C HIS A 14 30.32 -45.83 -29.41
N PHE A 15 31.49 -45.33 -29.02
CA PHE A 15 31.63 -44.04 -28.37
C PHE A 15 30.92 -42.98 -29.24
N ASN A 16 29.74 -42.52 -28.80
CA ASN A 16 29.26 -41.19 -29.17
C ASN A 16 30.07 -40.15 -28.38
N VAL A 17 31.38 -40.05 -28.68
CA VAL A 17 32.11 -38.81 -28.46
C VAL A 17 31.61 -37.87 -29.55
N SER A 18 30.77 -36.93 -29.18
CA SER A 18 30.55 -35.74 -29.98
C SER A 18 31.91 -35.06 -30.12
N LEU A 19 32.56 -35.24 -31.27
CA LEU A 19 33.71 -34.43 -31.68
C LEU A 19 33.28 -32.96 -31.56
N PHE A 20 33.82 -32.26 -30.56
CA PHE A 20 33.79 -30.80 -30.51
C PHE A 20 34.63 -30.32 -31.69
N CYS A 21 33.98 -30.09 -32.83
CA CYS A 21 34.59 -29.36 -33.93
C CYS A 21 34.72 -27.90 -33.50
N ASP A 22 35.95 -27.51 -33.19
CA ASP A 22 36.34 -26.11 -33.01
C ASP A 22 36.47 -25.49 -34.41
N SER A 23 35.33 -25.06 -35.01
CA SER A 23 35.33 -24.37 -36.30
C SER A 23 34.34 -23.19 -36.36
N SER A 24 34.96 -22.00 -36.37
CA SER A 24 34.82 -20.90 -37.34
C SER A 24 33.66 -19.89 -37.28
N ASP A 25 32.85 -19.83 -36.22
CA ASP A 25 31.98 -18.65 -36.01
C ASP A 25 32.27 -18.00 -34.66
N PRO A 26 32.76 -16.75 -34.63
CA PRO A 26 32.97 -16.05 -33.38
C PRO A 26 31.62 -15.82 -32.67
N VAL A 27 31.58 -16.20 -31.39
CA VAL A 27 30.44 -15.92 -30.49
C VAL A 27 30.59 -14.50 -29.94
N PHE A 28 29.49 -13.82 -29.70
CA PHE A 28 29.47 -12.48 -29.10
C PHE A 28 28.48 -12.44 -27.95
N PHE A 29 28.79 -11.66 -26.93
CA PHE A 29 27.84 -11.31 -25.87
C PHE A 29 27.20 -9.95 -26.19
N TYR A 30 25.96 -9.76 -25.77
CA TYR A 30 25.29 -8.46 -25.91
C TYR A 30 25.81 -7.38 -24.95
N SER A 31 26.64 -7.77 -23.99
CA SER A 31 27.33 -6.88 -23.06
C SER A 31 28.72 -7.43 -22.69
N GLN A 32 29.62 -6.56 -22.23
CA GLN A 32 30.96 -6.98 -21.78
C GLN A 32 30.95 -7.62 -20.40
N LYS A 33 29.92 -7.32 -19.61
CA LYS A 33 29.69 -7.85 -18.28
C LYS A 33 28.19 -8.07 -18.05
N VAL A 34 27.85 -8.91 -17.09
CA VAL A 34 26.48 -9.10 -16.61
C VAL A 34 26.49 -9.22 -15.10
N THR A 35 25.48 -8.66 -14.45
CA THR A 35 25.29 -8.77 -12.99
C THR A 35 24.17 -9.75 -12.72
N ILE A 36 24.43 -10.73 -11.85
CA ILE A 36 23.44 -11.72 -11.41
C ILE A 36 23.40 -11.77 -9.89
N GLU A 37 22.25 -12.18 -9.35
CA GLU A 37 22.04 -12.25 -7.90
C GLU A 37 22.56 -13.58 -7.34
N TYR A 38 23.26 -13.52 -6.20
CA TYR A 38 23.71 -14.68 -5.44
C TYR A 38 22.53 -15.59 -5.05
N GLY A 39 22.69 -16.90 -5.22
CA GLY A 39 21.65 -17.90 -4.93
C GLY A 39 20.63 -18.10 -6.05
N GLU A 40 20.51 -17.13 -6.95
CA GLU A 40 19.51 -17.10 -8.01
C GLU A 40 20.00 -17.71 -9.32
N THR A 41 19.04 -18.06 -10.16
CA THR A 41 19.26 -18.47 -11.56
C THR A 41 19.20 -17.26 -12.49
N SER A 42 19.95 -17.33 -13.58
CA SER A 42 19.97 -16.30 -14.61
C SER A 42 20.26 -16.90 -15.97
N VAL A 43 19.56 -16.39 -16.97
CA VAL A 43 19.82 -16.65 -18.39
C VAL A 43 20.70 -15.54 -18.95
N ILE A 44 21.78 -15.90 -19.63
CA ILE A 44 22.68 -14.96 -20.31
C ILE A 44 22.59 -15.23 -21.82
N PRO A 45 22.10 -14.27 -22.63
CA PRO A 45 22.05 -14.43 -24.07
C PRO A 45 23.43 -14.16 -24.70
N PHE A 46 23.73 -14.92 -25.74
CA PHE A 46 24.87 -14.71 -26.63
C PHE A 46 24.41 -14.87 -28.08
N TYR A 47 25.21 -14.45 -29.06
CA TYR A 47 24.81 -14.51 -30.46
C TYR A 47 25.98 -14.78 -31.40
N VAL A 48 25.64 -15.23 -32.61
CA VAL A 48 26.52 -15.27 -33.78
C VAL A 48 26.01 -14.28 -34.84
N LYS A 49 26.90 -13.84 -35.74
CA LYS A 49 26.53 -12.83 -36.76
C LYS A 49 25.51 -13.33 -37.78
N THR A 50 25.50 -14.62 -38.08
CA THR A 50 24.64 -15.23 -39.10
C THR A 50 23.85 -16.39 -38.51
N LYS A 51 22.63 -16.61 -39.00
CA LYS A 51 21.81 -17.75 -38.57
C LYS A 51 22.55 -19.06 -38.79
N VAL A 52 22.56 -19.94 -37.78
CA VAL A 52 23.19 -21.26 -37.89
C VAL A 52 22.35 -22.20 -38.76
N LYS A 53 23.00 -23.01 -39.61
CA LYS A 53 22.32 -23.94 -40.54
C LYS A 53 21.80 -25.21 -39.86
N GLU A 54 22.36 -25.54 -38.71
CA GLU A 54 22.04 -26.69 -37.87
C GLU A 54 22.20 -26.33 -36.39
N ASN A 55 21.65 -27.15 -35.49
CA ASN A 55 21.80 -26.94 -34.05
C ASN A 55 23.29 -27.03 -33.67
N LYS A 56 23.84 -25.96 -33.09
CA LYS A 56 25.26 -25.87 -32.71
C LYS A 56 25.39 -25.74 -31.20
N ASN A 57 26.09 -26.69 -30.58
CA ASN A 57 26.49 -26.61 -29.17
C ASN A 57 27.84 -25.89 -29.06
N PHE A 58 28.07 -25.21 -27.93
CA PHE A 58 29.31 -24.48 -27.68
C PHE A 58 30.01 -25.00 -26.43
N SER A 59 31.34 -25.01 -26.44
CA SER A 59 32.12 -25.28 -25.23
C SER A 59 31.87 -24.16 -24.19
N VAL A 60 31.79 -24.55 -22.92
CA VAL A 60 31.65 -23.60 -21.81
C VAL A 60 32.77 -23.80 -20.80
N SER A 61 33.39 -22.71 -20.37
CA SER A 61 34.35 -22.70 -19.26
C SER A 61 33.91 -21.72 -18.19
N ILE A 62 33.75 -22.21 -16.96
CA ILE A 62 33.35 -21.45 -15.77
C ILE A 62 34.29 -21.76 -14.61
N ASN A 63 34.37 -20.86 -13.63
CA ASN A 63 34.81 -21.24 -12.29
C ASN A 63 33.62 -21.86 -11.52
N LYS A 64 33.73 -23.15 -11.20
CA LYS A 64 32.67 -23.94 -10.55
C LYS A 64 32.38 -23.52 -9.09
N ASP A 65 33.30 -22.80 -8.45
CA ASP A 65 33.09 -22.24 -7.12
C ASP A 65 32.09 -21.07 -7.14
N PHE A 66 31.96 -20.41 -8.30
CA PHE A 66 31.11 -19.23 -8.47
C PHE A 66 29.83 -19.53 -9.24
N LEU A 67 29.88 -20.42 -10.24
CA LEU A 67 28.76 -20.68 -11.14
C LEU A 67 28.51 -22.18 -11.33
N LYS A 68 27.24 -22.55 -11.40
CA LYS A 68 26.79 -23.85 -11.90
C LYS A 68 26.01 -23.66 -13.19
N VAL A 69 26.38 -24.37 -14.25
CA VAL A 69 25.60 -24.40 -15.50
C VAL A 69 24.39 -25.31 -15.31
N LEU A 70 23.20 -24.77 -15.60
CA LEU A 70 21.92 -25.47 -15.55
C LEU A 70 21.39 -25.78 -16.95
N TYR A 71 21.72 -24.96 -17.94
CA TYR A 71 21.42 -25.20 -19.35
C TYR A 71 22.66 -24.89 -20.19
N THR A 72 23.11 -25.88 -20.96
CA THR A 72 24.32 -25.79 -21.78
C THR A 72 24.12 -24.85 -22.97
N PRO A 73 25.13 -24.04 -23.34
CA PRO A 73 25.00 -23.08 -24.41
C PRO A 73 24.86 -23.76 -25.78
N ALA A 74 23.77 -23.43 -26.46
CA ALA A 74 23.49 -23.87 -27.83
C ALA A 74 22.78 -22.77 -28.62
N ILE A 75 22.93 -22.80 -29.94
CA ILE A 75 22.11 -22.02 -30.89
C ILE A 75 21.38 -23.01 -31.79
N LEU A 76 20.05 -22.92 -31.83
CA LEU A 76 19.23 -23.80 -32.66
C LEU A 76 19.24 -23.35 -34.13
N LYS A 77 19.00 -24.30 -35.03
CA LYS A 77 18.87 -24.07 -36.48
C LYS A 77 17.98 -22.85 -36.77
N SER A 78 18.44 -21.99 -37.67
CA SER A 78 17.77 -20.75 -38.09
C SER A 78 17.74 -19.61 -37.06
N TYR A 79 18.33 -19.79 -35.87
CA TYR A 79 18.50 -18.72 -34.88
C TYR A 79 19.92 -18.13 -34.93
N GLN A 80 20.04 -16.88 -34.48
CA GLN A 80 21.31 -16.18 -34.25
C GLN A 80 21.65 -16.10 -32.76
N THR A 81 20.65 -16.16 -31.90
CA THR A 81 20.77 -16.01 -30.45
C THR A 81 20.75 -17.38 -29.79
N GLY A 82 21.67 -17.58 -28.84
CA GLY A 82 21.72 -18.73 -27.95
C GLY A 82 21.69 -18.28 -26.50
N TYR A 83 21.52 -19.24 -25.60
CA TYR A 83 21.35 -18.97 -24.18
C TYR A 83 22.15 -19.93 -23.33
N ILE A 84 22.69 -19.42 -22.24
CA ILE A 84 23.22 -20.23 -21.13
C ILE A 84 22.41 -19.90 -19.88
N ARG A 85 22.01 -20.91 -19.13
CA ARG A 85 21.39 -20.71 -17.81
C ARG A 85 22.39 -21.12 -16.73
N VAL A 86 22.65 -20.23 -15.79
CA VAL A 86 23.59 -20.44 -14.69
C VAL A 86 22.92 -20.18 -13.34
N LYS A 87 23.43 -20.82 -12.29
CA LYS A 87 23.13 -20.50 -10.89
C LYS A 87 24.36 -19.88 -10.24
N ALA A 88 24.17 -18.77 -9.54
CA ALA A 88 25.21 -18.12 -8.76
C ALA A 88 25.43 -18.83 -7.42
N LEU A 89 26.65 -19.26 -7.16
CA LEU A 89 27.04 -20.02 -5.96
C LEU A 89 27.87 -19.24 -4.96
N LYS A 90 28.55 -18.16 -5.38
CA LYS A 90 29.42 -17.35 -4.52
C LYS A 90 29.48 -15.90 -4.99
N ILE A 91 29.42 -14.96 -4.05
CA ILE A 91 29.56 -13.52 -4.33
C ILE A 91 30.99 -13.22 -4.84
N GLY A 92 31.10 -12.40 -5.90
CA GLY A 92 32.38 -11.97 -6.46
C GLY A 92 32.29 -11.74 -7.97
N LYS A 93 33.45 -11.69 -8.63
CA LYS A 93 33.54 -11.52 -10.08
C LYS A 93 34.20 -12.75 -10.69
N VAL A 94 33.63 -13.27 -11.77
CA VAL A 94 34.12 -14.48 -12.45
C VAL A 94 34.01 -14.32 -13.96
N ASN A 95 34.96 -14.89 -14.70
CA ASN A 95 34.86 -14.99 -16.15
C ASN A 95 34.08 -16.24 -16.56
N LEU A 96 33.11 -16.06 -17.45
CA LEU A 96 32.41 -17.13 -18.14
C LEU A 96 32.82 -17.10 -19.60
N LYS A 97 33.27 -18.22 -20.16
CA LYS A 97 33.62 -18.35 -21.58
C LYS A 97 32.64 -19.27 -22.31
N ILE A 98 32.24 -18.86 -23.52
CA ILE A 98 31.48 -19.67 -24.49
C ILE A 98 32.27 -19.62 -25.81
N GLY A 99 32.75 -20.78 -26.28
CA GLY A 99 33.69 -20.83 -27.39
C GLY A 99 34.93 -19.95 -27.13
N SER A 100 35.28 -19.10 -28.09
CA SER A 100 36.42 -18.18 -28.00
C SER A 100 36.16 -16.91 -27.17
N SER A 101 34.93 -16.67 -26.74
CA SER A 101 34.50 -15.38 -26.18
C SER A 101 34.25 -15.44 -24.68
N SER A 102 34.55 -14.34 -23.98
CA SER A 102 34.40 -14.23 -22.53
C SER A 102 33.50 -13.08 -22.10
N ILE A 103 32.75 -13.27 -21.03
CA ILE A 103 31.98 -12.23 -20.33
C ILE A 103 32.35 -12.21 -18.84
N ILE A 104 32.38 -11.02 -18.24
CA ILE A 104 32.55 -10.86 -16.79
C ILE A 104 31.18 -11.01 -16.12
N VAL A 105 31.03 -12.00 -15.25
CA VAL A 105 29.83 -12.16 -14.41
C VAL A 105 30.11 -11.59 -13.02
N ASN A 106 29.41 -10.51 -12.68
CA ASN A 106 29.42 -9.93 -11.34
C ASN A 106 28.29 -10.57 -10.52
N ILE A 107 28.65 -11.36 -9.51
CA ILE A 107 27.69 -11.97 -8.59
C ILE A 107 27.58 -11.08 -7.36
N ALA A 108 26.43 -10.43 -7.20
CA ALA A 108 26.14 -9.55 -6.08
C ALA A 108 25.14 -10.19 -5.12
N LYS A 109 25.18 -9.82 -3.83
CA LYS A 109 24.09 -10.14 -2.90
C LYS A 109 22.80 -9.55 -3.47
N SER A 110 21.70 -10.30 -3.40
CA SER A 110 20.40 -9.72 -3.78
C SER A 110 20.16 -8.47 -2.95
N LYS A 111 19.88 -7.36 -3.63
CA LYS A 111 19.47 -6.10 -2.97
C LYS A 111 17.98 -6.12 -2.62
N ASN A 112 17.26 -7.16 -3.03
CA ASN A 112 15.89 -7.44 -2.63
C ASN A 112 15.93 -8.48 -1.51
N VAL A 113 15.26 -8.20 -0.39
CA VAL A 113 15.15 -9.14 0.74
C VAL A 113 14.28 -10.35 0.39
N PHE A 114 13.53 -10.28 -0.72
CA PHE A 114 12.61 -11.33 -1.15
C PHE A 114 13.12 -12.05 -2.40
N SER A 115 13.54 -13.31 -2.25
CA SER A 115 13.43 -14.28 -3.35
C SER A 115 11.98 -14.70 -3.44
N PHE A 116 11.42 -14.73 -4.65
CA PHE A 116 10.03 -15.15 -4.88
C PHE A 116 9.75 -16.56 -4.32
N PHE A 117 10.79 -17.43 -4.30
CA PHE A 117 10.73 -18.83 -3.87
C PHE A 117 11.21 -19.09 -2.44
N ASP A 118 11.68 -18.06 -1.73
CA ASP A 118 11.92 -18.13 -0.28
C ASP A 118 10.70 -17.57 0.46
N GLY A 119 9.50 -17.72 -0.12
CA GLY A 119 8.28 -17.08 0.35
C GLY A 119 8.02 -17.30 1.84
N VAL A 120 7.53 -16.25 2.52
CA VAL A 120 7.14 -16.31 3.93
C VAL A 120 6.21 -17.51 4.15
N PRO A 121 6.56 -18.46 5.03
CA PRO A 121 5.69 -19.61 5.30
C PRO A 121 4.35 -19.09 5.80
N GLN A 122 3.24 -19.72 5.40
CA GLN A 122 1.90 -19.30 5.78
C GLN A 122 1.24 -20.39 6.61
N ILE A 123 0.90 -20.10 7.87
CA ILE A 123 0.09 -21.01 8.67
C ILE A 123 -1.34 -20.95 8.13
N ILE A 124 -1.79 -22.06 7.55
CA ILE A 124 -3.11 -22.17 6.88
C ILE A 124 -4.20 -22.69 7.83
N THR A 125 -3.83 -23.43 8.86
CA THR A 125 -4.71 -23.86 9.96
C THR A 125 -3.84 -24.20 11.18
N PRO A 126 -4.25 -23.90 12.43
CA PRO A 126 -5.40 -23.05 12.78
C PRO A 126 -5.18 -21.59 12.32
N ILE A 127 -6.22 -20.77 12.43
CA ILE A 127 -6.11 -19.33 12.13
C ILE A 127 -5.85 -18.50 13.39
N GLN A 128 -5.46 -17.24 13.22
CA GLN A 128 -5.35 -16.28 14.31
C GLN A 128 -6.64 -16.23 15.15
N ASN A 129 -6.49 -16.27 16.48
CA ASN A 129 -7.52 -16.24 17.53
C ASN A 129 -8.45 -17.47 17.62
N ALA A 130 -8.18 -18.53 16.87
CA ALA A 130 -8.92 -19.78 16.99
C ALA A 130 -8.84 -20.35 18.42
N VAL A 131 -9.91 -21.00 18.90
CA VAL A 131 -9.88 -21.76 20.15
C VAL A 131 -9.68 -23.23 19.87
N VAL A 132 -8.81 -23.87 20.64
CA VAL A 132 -8.51 -25.27 20.45
C VAL A 132 -8.37 -25.99 21.79
N ASN A 133 -8.52 -27.31 21.74
CA ASN A 133 -8.20 -28.25 22.80
C ASN A 133 -7.74 -29.57 22.17
N GLY A 134 -7.15 -30.46 22.97
CA GLY A 134 -6.67 -31.78 22.50
C GLY A 134 -5.72 -31.71 21.31
N LYS A 135 -5.65 -32.82 20.57
CA LYS A 135 -4.80 -32.94 19.38
C LYS A 135 -5.37 -32.12 18.21
N ILE A 136 -4.58 -31.22 17.65
CA ILE A 136 -4.93 -30.45 16.45
C ILE A 136 -3.97 -30.71 15.30
N ALA A 137 -4.44 -30.43 14.09
CA ALA A 137 -3.61 -30.38 12.89
C ALA A 137 -3.13 -28.94 12.66
N ILE A 138 -1.85 -28.78 12.31
CA ILE A 138 -1.26 -27.51 11.91
C ILE A 138 -0.75 -27.66 10.48
N GLY A 139 -1.21 -26.81 9.58
CA GLY A 139 -0.79 -26.79 8.19
C GLY A 139 0.05 -25.56 7.90
N VAL A 140 1.20 -25.75 7.26
CA VAL A 140 2.06 -24.65 6.80
C VAL A 140 2.22 -24.73 5.28
N LYS A 141 1.84 -23.67 4.58
CA LYS A 141 2.00 -23.51 3.13
C LYS A 141 3.29 -22.74 2.83
N VAL A 142 4.12 -23.25 1.93
CA VAL A 142 5.36 -22.58 1.47
C VAL A 142 5.56 -22.82 -0.03
N LEU A 143 5.99 -21.80 -0.77
CA LEU A 143 6.33 -21.97 -2.19
C LEU A 143 7.78 -22.46 -2.29
N ASN A 144 8.00 -23.74 -2.63
CA ASN A 144 9.32 -24.33 -2.82
C ASN A 144 9.28 -25.48 -3.84
N ASN A 145 10.04 -25.34 -4.92
CA ASN A 145 10.08 -26.32 -6.03
C ASN A 145 11.37 -27.15 -6.10
N LYS A 146 12.26 -27.07 -5.09
CA LYS A 146 13.62 -27.64 -5.18
C LYS A 146 13.96 -28.64 -4.09
N LEU A 147 13.27 -28.58 -2.95
CA LEU A 147 13.62 -29.36 -1.78
C LEU A 147 12.69 -30.57 -1.60
N ASP A 148 13.30 -31.73 -1.41
CA ASP A 148 12.62 -32.95 -0.96
C ASP A 148 12.21 -32.83 0.51
N PHE A 149 11.57 -33.88 1.05
CA PHE A 149 11.09 -33.91 2.44
C PHE A 149 12.23 -33.64 3.43
N ASP A 150 13.36 -34.33 3.30
CA ASP A 150 14.47 -34.26 4.25
C ASP A 150 15.12 -32.87 4.30
N LYS A 151 15.22 -32.19 3.17
CA LYS A 151 15.79 -30.84 3.12
C LYS A 151 14.79 -29.79 3.58
N LEU A 152 13.54 -29.87 3.14
CA LEU A 152 12.53 -28.88 3.52
C LEU A 152 12.19 -28.96 5.01
N SER A 153 12.13 -30.16 5.59
CA SER A 153 11.88 -30.36 7.02
C SER A 153 12.99 -29.80 7.92
N LYS A 154 14.24 -29.72 7.42
CA LYS A 154 15.36 -29.08 8.11
C LYS A 154 15.35 -27.56 7.96
N LEU A 155 14.84 -27.06 6.84
CA LEU A 155 14.77 -25.63 6.54
C LEU A 155 13.58 -24.95 7.24
N LEU A 156 12.40 -25.57 7.21
CA LEU A 156 11.18 -25.03 7.80
C LEU A 156 11.05 -25.50 9.25
N SER A 157 11.21 -24.56 10.18
CA SER A 157 10.95 -24.79 11.60
C SER A 157 9.53 -24.36 11.97
N LEU A 158 8.85 -25.16 12.79
CA LEU A 158 7.59 -24.81 13.44
C LEU A 158 7.80 -24.85 14.95
N THR A 159 7.36 -23.82 15.67
CA THR A 159 7.37 -23.77 17.13
C THR A 159 6.00 -23.47 17.70
N VAL A 160 5.64 -24.12 18.81
CA VAL A 160 4.44 -23.83 19.61
C VAL A 160 4.90 -23.43 21.02
N ASN A 161 4.69 -22.17 21.42
CA ASN A 161 5.28 -21.58 22.66
C ASN A 161 6.76 -22.00 22.83
N ASP A 162 7.57 -21.74 21.80
CA ASP A 162 9.00 -22.06 21.71
C ASP A 162 9.36 -23.55 21.62
N LYS A 163 8.40 -24.48 21.74
CA LYS A 163 8.63 -25.92 21.53
C LYS A 163 8.65 -26.25 20.04
N SER A 164 9.79 -26.71 19.54
CA SER A 164 9.95 -27.13 18.13
C SER A 164 9.15 -28.40 17.83
N ILE A 165 8.40 -28.38 16.72
CA ILE A 165 7.58 -29.48 16.24
C ILE A 165 8.15 -29.98 14.91
N LYS A 166 8.31 -31.30 14.79
CA LYS A 166 8.77 -31.93 13.55
C LYS A 166 7.60 -32.14 12.58
N PRO A 167 7.82 -31.95 11.27
CA PRO A 167 6.79 -32.24 10.27
C PRO A 167 6.50 -33.74 10.22
N GLU A 168 5.22 -34.11 10.11
CA GLU A 168 4.80 -35.50 9.92
C GLU A 168 4.71 -35.86 8.44
N LYS A 169 4.19 -34.95 7.62
CA LYS A 169 4.04 -35.15 6.17
C LYS A 169 4.32 -33.85 5.42
N ILE A 170 4.81 -33.96 4.20
CA ILE A 170 4.94 -32.86 3.25
C ILE A 170 4.33 -33.32 1.94
N SER A 171 3.55 -32.46 1.29
CA SER A 171 3.01 -32.76 -0.04
C SER A 171 4.15 -33.13 -1.03
N PRO A 172 3.98 -34.09 -1.93
CA PRO A 172 5.02 -34.49 -2.90
C PRO A 172 5.38 -33.38 -3.90
N LEU A 173 6.53 -33.48 -4.59
CA LEU A 173 6.97 -32.49 -5.60
C LEU A 173 6.09 -32.53 -6.86
N GLU A 174 5.51 -33.69 -7.14
CA GLU A 174 4.61 -33.97 -8.25
C GLU A 174 3.30 -33.17 -8.17
N GLU A 175 2.93 -32.71 -6.96
CA GLU A 175 1.78 -31.82 -6.74
C GLU A 175 2.12 -30.32 -6.94
N GLY A 176 3.35 -30.00 -7.33
CA GLY A 176 3.77 -28.66 -7.72
C GLY A 176 4.57 -27.89 -6.65
N PRO A 177 4.95 -26.65 -6.98
CA PRO A 177 5.87 -25.84 -6.18
C PRO A 177 5.25 -25.35 -4.87
N THR A 178 3.92 -25.30 -4.75
CA THR A 178 3.28 -24.94 -3.49
C THR A 178 3.21 -26.16 -2.59
N ARG A 179 4.03 -26.18 -1.54
CA ARG A 179 4.18 -27.28 -0.59
C ARG A 179 3.32 -27.04 0.65
N ILE A 180 2.65 -28.09 1.10
CA ILE A 180 1.91 -28.10 2.36
C ILE A 180 2.62 -29.05 3.32
N VAL A 181 3.01 -28.52 4.47
CA VAL A 181 3.65 -29.26 5.56
C VAL A 181 2.63 -29.48 6.66
N PHE A 182 2.41 -30.74 7.01
CA PHE A 182 1.44 -31.20 7.99
C PHE A 182 2.15 -31.53 9.30
N TYR A 183 1.65 -30.95 10.38
CA TYR A 183 2.08 -31.21 11.75
C TYR A 183 0.87 -31.58 12.60
N THR A 184 1.10 -32.31 13.69
CA THR A 184 0.11 -32.40 14.77
C THR A 184 0.71 -31.96 16.08
N PHE A 185 -0.14 -31.42 16.95
CA PHE A 185 0.26 -31.02 18.30
C PHE A 185 -0.89 -31.24 19.27
N ASP A 186 -0.59 -31.80 20.43
CA ASP A 186 -1.56 -31.96 21.51
C ASP A 186 -1.57 -30.73 22.42
N MET A 187 -2.62 -29.91 22.27
CA MET A 187 -2.82 -28.67 23.00
C MET A 187 -3.08 -28.90 24.49
N ASP A 188 -3.48 -30.11 24.90
CA ASP A 188 -3.68 -30.42 26.32
C ASP A 188 -2.37 -30.60 27.08
N THR A 189 -1.24 -30.63 26.38
CA THR A 189 0.10 -30.57 26.98
C THR A 189 0.51 -29.17 27.44
N LEU A 190 -0.28 -28.13 27.10
CA LEU A 190 -0.03 -26.74 27.46
C LEU A 190 -1.03 -26.22 28.51
N PRO A 191 -0.64 -25.23 29.34
CA PRO A 191 -1.61 -24.52 30.18
C PRO A 191 -2.66 -23.82 29.32
N ALA A 192 -3.84 -23.59 29.88
CA ALA A 192 -4.86 -22.79 29.20
C ALA A 192 -4.42 -21.33 29.08
N GLY A 193 -4.79 -20.68 27.96
CA GLY A 193 -4.37 -19.32 27.65
C GLY A 193 -3.93 -19.14 26.20
N GLU A 194 -3.21 -18.06 25.93
CA GLU A 194 -2.63 -17.76 24.61
C GLU A 194 -1.51 -18.74 24.27
N VAL A 195 -1.51 -19.18 23.01
CA VAL A 195 -0.49 -20.05 22.42
C VAL A 195 -0.02 -19.43 21.12
N ASN A 196 1.27 -19.16 21.02
CA ASN A 196 1.89 -18.66 19.81
C ASN A 196 2.40 -19.83 18.96
N ILE A 197 1.96 -19.89 17.70
CA ILE A 197 2.46 -20.81 16.69
C ILE A 197 3.27 -19.99 15.69
N SER A 198 4.55 -20.32 15.52
CA SER A 198 5.45 -19.63 14.60
C SER A 198 6.06 -20.61 13.61
N ALA A 199 5.91 -20.33 12.31
CA ALA A 199 6.58 -21.02 11.23
C ALA A 199 7.70 -20.13 10.66
N LYS A 200 8.90 -20.66 10.49
CA LYS A 200 10.07 -19.90 10.01
C LYS A 200 10.89 -20.70 9.00
N VAL A 201 11.24 -20.06 7.88
CA VAL A 201 12.28 -20.54 6.96
C VAL A 201 13.65 -19.97 7.38
N ASN A 202 13.66 -18.72 7.84
CA ASN A 202 14.76 -18.05 8.53
C ASN A 202 14.18 -16.89 9.36
N ASP A 203 15.03 -16.12 10.06
CA ASP A 203 14.60 -15.04 10.96
C ASP A 203 13.82 -13.92 10.24
N ASP A 204 14.14 -13.64 8.97
CA ASP A 204 13.50 -12.60 8.17
C ASP A 204 12.18 -13.08 7.52
N LEU A 205 11.97 -14.40 7.44
CA LEU A 205 10.85 -15.05 6.75
C LEU A 205 10.09 -15.96 7.72
N SER A 206 9.28 -15.31 8.56
CA SER A 206 8.45 -15.96 9.56
C SER A 206 6.99 -15.53 9.50
N ASN A 207 6.11 -16.42 9.94
CA ASN A 207 4.71 -16.16 10.18
C ASN A 207 4.33 -16.70 11.55
N THR A 208 3.81 -15.82 12.39
CA THR A 208 3.35 -16.17 13.74
C THR A 208 1.88 -15.85 13.86
N ILE A 209 1.12 -16.78 14.41
CA ILE A 209 -0.26 -16.57 14.83
C ILE A 209 -0.39 -16.83 16.33
N THR A 210 -1.35 -16.16 16.95
CA THR A 210 -1.75 -16.43 18.33
C THR A 210 -3.11 -17.11 18.33
N ILE A 211 -3.23 -18.24 19.01
CA ILE A 211 -4.49 -18.97 19.23
C ILE A 211 -4.74 -19.10 20.73
N HIS A 212 -5.88 -19.64 21.13
CA HIS A 212 -6.24 -19.81 22.54
C HIS A 212 -6.53 -21.28 22.89
N ARG A 213 -5.87 -21.80 23.92
CA ARG A 213 -6.17 -23.12 24.48
C ARG A 213 -7.29 -23.02 25.53
N SER A 214 -8.39 -23.77 25.33
CA SER A 214 -9.57 -23.72 26.19
C SER A 214 -9.32 -24.30 27.60
N THR A 215 -9.96 -23.74 28.63
CA THR A 215 -9.96 -24.24 30.02
C THR A 215 -11.01 -25.33 30.29
N LEU A 216 -12.00 -25.49 29.41
CA LEU A 216 -13.12 -26.42 29.63
C LEU A 216 -12.71 -27.85 29.22
N LYS A 217 -12.95 -28.82 30.11
CA LYS A 217 -12.65 -30.25 29.85
C LYS A 217 -13.54 -30.80 28.73
N SER A 218 -13.00 -31.71 27.92
CA SER A 218 -13.66 -32.32 26.74
C SER A 218 -15.05 -32.92 26.98
N LYS A 219 -15.40 -33.31 28.21
CA LYS A 219 -16.71 -33.88 28.58
C LYS A 219 -17.90 -32.92 28.40
N GLN A 220 -17.69 -31.62 28.21
CA GLN A 220 -18.74 -30.65 27.89
C GLN A 220 -18.90 -30.37 26.39
N ASN A 221 -18.03 -30.94 25.54
CA ASN A 221 -18.13 -30.79 24.10
C ASN A 221 -19.23 -31.70 23.56
N LYS A 222 -20.13 -31.16 22.74
CA LYS A 222 -21.09 -31.97 21.98
C LYS A 222 -20.45 -32.34 20.64
N SER A 223 -20.49 -33.62 20.29
CA SER A 223 -20.10 -34.14 18.99
C SER A 223 -21.34 -34.59 18.23
N TYR A 224 -21.34 -34.36 16.93
CA TYR A 224 -22.44 -34.67 16.03
C TYR A 224 -21.88 -35.35 14.79
N GLU A 225 -22.44 -36.51 14.44
CA GLU A 225 -22.07 -37.24 13.22
C GLU A 225 -22.67 -36.56 11.98
N CYS A 226 -21.87 -36.37 10.93
CA CYS A 226 -22.31 -35.65 9.73
C CYS A 226 -23.33 -36.47 8.90
N GLU A 227 -23.38 -37.79 9.03
CA GLU A 227 -24.42 -38.62 8.43
C GLU A 227 -25.80 -38.43 9.07
N ASN A 228 -25.86 -37.91 10.31
CA ASN A 228 -27.10 -37.66 11.04
C ASN A 228 -27.62 -36.24 10.75
N GLN A 229 -28.12 -36.03 9.53
CA GLN A 229 -28.68 -34.75 9.08
C GLN A 229 -30.14 -34.59 9.51
N ILE A 230 -30.62 -33.34 9.56
CA ILE A 230 -32.05 -33.07 9.72
C ILE A 230 -32.83 -33.49 8.46
N ALA A 231 -34.05 -33.96 8.67
CA ALA A 231 -34.95 -34.37 7.60
C ALA A 231 -35.21 -33.21 6.61
N LEU A 232 -35.34 -33.53 5.32
CA LEU A 232 -35.43 -32.55 4.24
C LEU A 232 -36.60 -31.57 4.40
N ASP A 233 -37.72 -32.02 4.97
CA ASP A 233 -38.92 -31.22 5.24
C ASP A 233 -38.75 -30.26 6.42
N GLN A 234 -37.77 -30.50 7.30
CA GLN A 234 -37.42 -29.66 8.44
C GLN A 234 -36.34 -28.62 8.11
N ARG A 235 -35.68 -28.72 6.94
CA ARG A 235 -34.64 -27.77 6.52
C ARG A 235 -35.25 -26.41 6.21
N LEU A 236 -34.55 -25.34 6.61
CA LEU A 236 -34.84 -24.01 6.08
C LEU A 236 -34.72 -24.03 4.55
N GLU A 237 -35.67 -23.41 3.86
CA GLU A 237 -35.77 -23.41 2.38
C GLU A 237 -34.46 -23.05 1.68
N LYS A 238 -33.67 -22.15 2.28
CA LYS A 238 -32.38 -21.67 1.78
C LYS A 238 -31.28 -22.73 1.70
N TRP A 239 -31.43 -23.87 2.38
CA TRP A 239 -30.44 -24.96 2.37
C TRP A 239 -30.61 -25.94 1.21
N GLY A 240 -31.65 -25.77 0.40
CA GLY A 240 -31.99 -26.69 -0.67
C GLY A 240 -32.51 -28.03 -0.15
N LYS A 241 -32.94 -28.87 -1.09
CA LYS A 241 -33.61 -30.16 -0.82
C LYS A 241 -32.82 -31.39 -1.31
N LEU A 242 -31.53 -31.20 -1.62
CA LEU A 242 -30.67 -32.30 -2.06
C LEU A 242 -29.94 -32.90 -0.86
N GLU A 243 -29.88 -34.23 -0.80
CA GLU A 243 -29.13 -34.96 0.23
C GLU A 243 -27.69 -35.22 -0.20
N PRO A 244 -26.70 -34.97 0.67
CA PRO A 244 -25.31 -35.40 0.45
C PRO A 244 -25.18 -36.92 0.35
N LYS A 245 -24.22 -37.38 -0.46
CA LYS A 245 -23.93 -38.81 -0.61
C LYS A 245 -23.23 -39.33 0.65
N LEU A 246 -23.54 -40.57 1.03
CA LEU A 246 -22.87 -41.28 2.11
C LEU A 246 -21.69 -42.10 1.58
N GLY A 247 -20.56 -42.02 2.28
CA GLY A 247 -19.40 -42.88 2.12
C GLY A 247 -19.20 -43.80 3.33
N SER A 248 -18.31 -44.78 3.19
CA SER A 248 -17.89 -45.68 4.28
C SER A 248 -16.36 -45.79 4.31
N ASN A 249 -15.77 -45.66 5.50
CA ASN A 249 -14.33 -45.75 5.73
C ASN A 249 -14.09 -46.15 7.20
N PRO A 250 -13.26 -47.17 7.48
CA PRO A 250 -12.92 -47.58 8.85
C PRO A 250 -12.34 -46.46 9.74
N ASP A 251 -11.68 -45.47 9.13
CA ASP A 251 -11.12 -44.31 9.84
C ASP A 251 -12.16 -43.22 10.15
N ALA A 252 -13.40 -43.37 9.69
CA ALA A 252 -14.52 -42.47 9.98
C ALA A 252 -15.14 -42.82 11.34
N SER A 253 -15.63 -41.82 12.08
CA SER A 253 -16.43 -42.03 13.28
C SER A 253 -17.68 -42.83 12.92
N GLY A 254 -17.96 -43.92 13.64
CA GLY A 254 -19.08 -44.80 13.31
C GLY A 254 -18.99 -45.51 11.93
N GLY A 255 -17.88 -45.36 11.20
CA GLY A 255 -17.62 -46.01 9.91
C GLY A 255 -18.29 -45.35 8.70
N LYS A 256 -19.02 -44.24 8.86
CA LYS A 256 -19.72 -43.52 7.79
C LYS A 256 -19.29 -42.05 7.75
N PHE A 257 -19.46 -41.40 6.61
CA PHE A 257 -19.19 -39.97 6.44
C PHE A 257 -19.97 -39.41 5.24
N ILE A 258 -20.04 -38.09 5.15
CA ILE A 258 -20.64 -37.37 4.03
C ILE A 258 -19.61 -37.06 2.96
N VAL A 259 -20.00 -37.23 1.69
CA VAL A 259 -19.24 -36.87 0.51
C VAL A 259 -19.86 -35.68 -0.22
N ASN A 260 -19.08 -34.61 -0.34
CA ASN A 260 -19.41 -33.40 -1.05
C ASN A 260 -18.53 -33.30 -2.32
N TYR A 261 -19.12 -33.64 -3.46
CA TYR A 261 -18.50 -33.51 -4.79
C TYR A 261 -18.66 -32.13 -5.41
N ALA A 262 -19.50 -31.29 -4.80
CA ALA A 262 -19.76 -29.93 -5.26
C ALA A 262 -20.22 -29.08 -4.07
N THR A 263 -20.43 -27.79 -4.34
CA THR A 263 -20.91 -26.81 -3.36
C THR A 263 -22.29 -27.18 -2.77
N ASP A 264 -23.13 -27.86 -3.55
CA ASP A 264 -24.41 -28.45 -3.14
C ASP A 264 -24.41 -29.94 -3.56
N PRO A 265 -25.00 -30.87 -2.79
CA PRO A 265 -25.82 -30.69 -1.57
C PRO A 265 -25.04 -30.28 -0.30
N VAL A 266 -25.74 -29.66 0.66
CA VAL A 266 -25.18 -29.16 1.93
C VAL A 266 -25.49 -30.12 3.08
N SER A 267 -24.55 -30.31 4.01
CA SER A 267 -24.78 -31.09 5.23
C SER A 267 -25.44 -30.22 6.31
N VAL A 268 -26.68 -30.53 6.70
CA VAL A 268 -27.48 -29.68 7.59
C VAL A 268 -27.83 -30.39 8.89
N HIS A 269 -27.63 -29.72 10.02
CA HIS A 269 -27.82 -30.29 11.36
C HIS A 269 -28.57 -29.34 12.29
N GLY A 270 -29.42 -29.89 13.15
CA GLY A 270 -30.07 -29.17 14.24
C GLY A 270 -29.20 -29.26 15.49
N ILE A 271 -28.94 -28.12 16.13
CA ILE A 271 -28.16 -28.05 17.37
C ILE A 271 -28.91 -27.25 18.43
N ASP A 272 -28.74 -27.65 19.69
CA ASP A 272 -29.31 -26.94 20.82
C ASP A 272 -28.22 -26.30 21.68
N ILE A 273 -28.30 -24.98 21.78
CA ILE A 273 -27.39 -24.14 22.56
C ILE A 273 -28.04 -23.83 23.92
N SER A 274 -27.40 -24.27 25.00
CA SER A 274 -27.93 -24.18 26.37
C SER A 274 -27.86 -22.77 26.97
N GLU A 275 -26.95 -21.93 26.47
CA GLU A 275 -26.69 -20.59 26.98
C GLU A 275 -26.07 -19.69 25.90
N ASN A 276 -26.34 -18.39 25.99
CA ASN A 276 -25.72 -17.40 25.10
C ASN A 276 -24.19 -17.43 25.26
N GLY A 277 -23.45 -17.35 24.16
CA GLY A 277 -21.98 -17.26 24.23
C GLY A 277 -21.30 -17.51 22.89
N PHE A 278 -19.97 -17.44 22.91
CA PHE A 278 -19.14 -17.83 21.77
C PHE A 278 -18.88 -19.34 21.76
N TYR A 279 -18.94 -19.94 20.58
CA TYR A 279 -18.74 -21.36 20.35
C TYR A 279 -17.75 -21.56 19.21
N GLN A 280 -16.72 -22.37 19.45
CA GLN A 280 -15.81 -22.80 18.40
C GLN A 280 -16.36 -24.07 17.75
N PHE A 281 -16.39 -24.06 16.43
CA PHE A 281 -16.71 -25.23 15.62
C PHE A 281 -15.42 -25.87 15.11
N ILE A 282 -15.34 -27.20 15.25
CA ILE A 282 -14.24 -28.01 14.74
C ILE A 282 -14.86 -29.19 14.00
N VAL A 283 -14.47 -29.40 12.76
CA VAL A 283 -14.99 -30.48 11.91
C VAL A 283 -13.90 -31.50 11.68
N ARG A 284 -14.17 -32.78 11.90
CA ARG A 284 -13.29 -33.85 11.41
C ARG A 284 -13.58 -34.05 9.93
N ALA A 285 -12.60 -33.75 9.09
CA ALA A 285 -12.76 -33.80 7.64
C ALA A 285 -11.47 -34.23 6.95
N ARG A 286 -11.61 -34.67 5.69
CA ARG A 286 -10.50 -34.90 4.76
C ARG A 286 -10.86 -34.35 3.39
N GLY A 287 -9.87 -34.25 2.50
CA GLY A 287 -10.10 -33.72 1.17
C GLY A 287 -9.14 -34.23 0.11
N ASP A 288 -9.61 -34.24 -1.13
CA ASP A 288 -8.77 -34.48 -2.29
C ASP A 288 -8.16 -33.16 -2.77
N ARG A 289 -6.85 -33.14 -2.96
CA ARG A 289 -6.15 -31.96 -3.46
C ARG A 289 -6.32 -31.89 -4.97
N ALA A 290 -6.88 -30.79 -5.46
CA ALA A 290 -6.95 -30.50 -6.90
C ALA A 290 -6.87 -28.99 -7.12
N GLY A 291 -6.41 -28.56 -8.30
CA GLY A 291 -6.15 -27.14 -8.58
C GLY A 291 -5.14 -26.51 -7.61
N GLY A 292 -4.25 -27.30 -7.01
CA GLY A 292 -3.21 -26.85 -6.09
C GLY A 292 -3.64 -26.62 -4.63
N ALA A 293 -4.94 -26.60 -4.32
CA ALA A 293 -5.46 -26.40 -2.97
C ALA A 293 -6.35 -27.56 -2.49
N TYR A 294 -6.49 -27.67 -1.18
CA TYR A 294 -7.42 -28.60 -0.54
C TYR A 294 -8.81 -27.97 -0.30
N PRO A 295 -9.85 -28.79 -0.08
CA PRO A 295 -11.18 -28.32 0.26
C PRO A 295 -11.25 -27.46 1.51
N THR A 296 -12.15 -26.47 1.46
CA THR A 296 -12.54 -25.64 2.60
C THR A 296 -13.99 -25.92 2.98
N VAL A 297 -14.21 -26.14 4.27
CA VAL A 297 -15.51 -26.26 4.91
C VAL A 297 -15.96 -24.89 5.41
N GLY A 298 -17.11 -24.41 4.95
CA GLY A 298 -17.78 -23.22 5.50
C GLY A 298 -18.91 -23.63 6.41
N ILE A 299 -19.09 -22.90 7.51
CA ILE A 299 -20.24 -23.06 8.42
C ILE A 299 -21.20 -21.90 8.25
N TYR A 300 -22.49 -22.21 8.19
CA TYR A 300 -23.59 -21.25 8.11
C TYR A 300 -24.58 -21.52 9.23
N ILE A 301 -25.15 -20.46 9.81
CA ILE A 301 -26.11 -20.54 10.91
C ILE A 301 -27.47 -19.97 10.44
N ASP A 302 -28.58 -20.63 10.77
CA ASP A 302 -29.97 -20.15 10.66
C ASP A 302 -30.39 -19.48 9.32
N GLY A 303 -29.90 -19.99 8.20
CA GLY A 303 -30.27 -19.49 6.87
C GLY A 303 -29.52 -18.23 6.44
N GLU A 304 -28.36 -17.95 7.05
CA GLU A 304 -27.44 -16.91 6.60
C GLU A 304 -27.08 -17.12 5.12
N THR A 305 -27.03 -16.03 4.33
CA THR A 305 -26.64 -16.06 2.90
C THR A 305 -25.13 -16.17 2.70
N GLU A 306 -24.41 -16.34 3.80
CA GLU A 306 -23.07 -15.84 4.03
C GLU A 306 -22.44 -16.79 5.08
N PRO A 307 -21.31 -17.48 4.83
CA PRO A 307 -20.73 -18.34 5.86
C PRO A 307 -20.35 -17.49 7.07
N SER A 308 -20.70 -17.99 8.25
CA SER A 308 -20.35 -17.39 9.54
C SER A 308 -18.84 -17.48 9.78
N ASP A 309 -18.24 -18.64 9.46
CA ASP A 309 -16.78 -18.80 9.36
C ASP A 309 -16.41 -20.03 8.50
N MET A 310 -15.11 -20.35 8.37
CA MET A 310 -14.62 -21.45 7.53
C MET A 310 -13.26 -22.01 7.97
N GLY A 311 -12.96 -23.24 7.56
CA GLY A 311 -11.68 -23.92 7.84
C GLY A 311 -11.25 -24.82 6.69
N ARG A 312 -9.94 -24.97 6.51
CA ARG A 312 -9.36 -25.72 5.40
C ARG A 312 -8.82 -27.08 5.82
N THR A 313 -9.18 -28.10 5.05
CA THR A 313 -8.52 -29.42 5.12
C THR A 313 -7.10 -29.30 4.59
N ILE A 314 -6.15 -30.05 5.14
CA ILE A 314 -4.73 -29.97 4.75
C ILE A 314 -4.12 -31.33 4.38
N ALA A 315 -4.96 -32.37 4.32
CA ALA A 315 -4.56 -33.73 4.04
C ALA A 315 -5.74 -34.57 3.53
N SER A 316 -5.42 -35.65 2.83
CA SER A 316 -6.37 -36.67 2.39
C SER A 316 -6.71 -37.71 3.47
N SER A 317 -6.12 -37.60 4.66
CA SER A 317 -6.52 -38.34 5.87
C SER A 317 -7.45 -37.50 6.73
N PHE A 318 -8.40 -38.13 7.44
CA PHE A 318 -9.27 -37.41 8.37
C PHE A 318 -8.48 -36.74 9.50
N HIS A 319 -8.76 -35.46 9.73
CA HIS A 319 -8.14 -34.64 10.76
C HIS A 319 -9.12 -33.56 11.24
N ARG A 320 -8.82 -32.95 12.40
CA ARG A 320 -9.61 -31.85 12.95
C ARG A 320 -9.30 -30.55 12.20
N VAL A 321 -10.32 -30.01 11.56
CA VAL A 321 -10.34 -28.74 10.84
C VAL A 321 -11.05 -27.71 11.71
N ILE A 322 -10.29 -26.75 12.22
CA ILE A 322 -10.84 -25.67 13.04
C ILE A 322 -11.53 -24.67 12.12
N LEU A 323 -12.82 -24.41 12.33
CA LEU A 323 -13.59 -23.47 11.53
C LEU A 323 -13.40 -22.06 12.10
N GLY A 324 -12.40 -21.38 11.58
CA GLY A 324 -12.13 -19.97 11.82
C GLY A 324 -12.18 -19.52 13.28
N ASN A 325 -12.78 -18.36 13.50
CA ASN A 325 -12.99 -17.80 14.83
C ASN A 325 -14.28 -18.36 15.46
N PRO A 326 -14.38 -18.36 16.78
CA PRO A 326 -15.61 -18.72 17.46
C PRO A 326 -16.78 -17.81 17.08
N ILE A 327 -17.95 -18.42 16.97
CA ILE A 327 -19.19 -17.80 16.53
C ILE A 327 -20.09 -17.55 17.74
N TYR A 328 -20.67 -16.36 17.85
CA TYR A 328 -21.63 -16.06 18.91
C TYR A 328 -22.99 -16.68 18.59
N LEU A 329 -23.51 -17.50 19.50
CA LEU A 329 -24.84 -18.10 19.39
C LEU A 329 -25.70 -17.72 20.59
N LYS A 330 -27.00 -17.60 20.34
CA LYS A 330 -28.00 -17.40 21.40
C LYS A 330 -28.40 -18.75 21.97
N LYS A 331 -28.94 -18.75 23.18
CA LYS A 331 -29.62 -19.91 23.76
C LYS A 331 -30.84 -20.23 22.90
N GLY A 332 -30.99 -21.50 22.53
CA GLY A 332 -32.09 -21.98 21.69
C GLY A 332 -31.63 -23.02 20.67
N SER A 333 -32.57 -23.43 19.83
CA SER A 333 -32.32 -24.34 18.71
C SER A 333 -31.86 -23.56 17.48
N HIS A 334 -30.83 -24.08 16.81
CA HIS A 334 -30.23 -23.49 15.62
C HIS A 334 -30.11 -24.56 14.53
N GLN A 335 -30.19 -24.15 13.26
CA GLN A 335 -29.77 -24.98 12.14
C GLN A 335 -28.39 -24.56 11.67
N ILE A 336 -27.48 -25.52 11.59
CA ILE A 336 -26.15 -25.30 11.01
C ILE A 336 -26.03 -26.03 9.68
N ALA A 337 -25.33 -25.41 8.75
CA ALA A 337 -25.02 -25.96 7.44
C ALA A 337 -23.52 -25.96 7.20
N LEU A 338 -22.95 -27.14 6.92
CA LEU A 338 -21.56 -27.32 6.50
C LEU A 338 -21.51 -27.43 4.98
N ARG A 339 -20.78 -26.51 4.34
CA ARG A 339 -20.75 -26.36 2.88
C ARG A 339 -19.33 -26.41 2.32
N PHE A 340 -19.20 -26.99 1.13
CA PHE A 340 -17.95 -27.00 0.38
C PHE A 340 -17.75 -25.66 -0.35
N MET A 341 -16.71 -24.89 0.02
CA MET A 341 -16.60 -23.46 -0.33
C MET A 341 -15.78 -23.16 -1.59
N ASN A 342 -14.89 -24.06 -1.97
CA ASN A 342 -13.95 -23.85 -3.05
C ASN A 342 -13.91 -25.08 -3.95
N ASP A 343 -15.04 -25.46 -4.51
CA ASP A 343 -15.08 -26.53 -5.51
C ASP A 343 -14.16 -26.23 -6.71
N PHE A 344 -13.51 -27.26 -7.23
CA PHE A 344 -12.64 -27.18 -8.41
C PHE A 344 -12.63 -28.52 -9.13
N TRP A 345 -13.02 -28.48 -10.40
CA TRP A 345 -13.06 -29.66 -11.25
C TRP A 345 -12.58 -29.32 -12.66
N VAL A 346 -11.76 -30.21 -13.23
CA VAL A 346 -11.38 -30.20 -14.65
C VAL A 346 -11.81 -31.54 -15.23
N LYS A 347 -12.66 -31.50 -16.27
CA LYS A 347 -13.14 -32.69 -16.97
C LYS A 347 -11.97 -33.59 -17.39
N GLU A 348 -12.06 -34.88 -17.08
CA GLU A 348 -11.04 -35.91 -17.39
C GLU A 348 -9.64 -35.66 -16.77
N GLY A 349 -9.53 -34.71 -15.84
CA GLY A 349 -8.28 -34.36 -15.17
C GLY A 349 -8.33 -34.62 -13.67
N ILE A 350 -8.66 -33.58 -12.91
CA ILE A 350 -8.60 -33.58 -11.44
C ILE A 350 -9.90 -33.02 -10.86
N ASP A 351 -10.28 -33.55 -9.69
CA ASP A 351 -11.51 -33.21 -8.99
C ASP A 351 -11.23 -32.96 -7.51
N ARG A 352 -11.78 -31.88 -6.96
CA ARG A 352 -11.59 -31.49 -5.56
C ARG A 352 -12.82 -31.95 -4.78
N ASN A 353 -12.66 -32.94 -3.91
CA ASN A 353 -13.76 -33.48 -3.13
C ASN A 353 -13.58 -33.26 -1.63
N LEU A 354 -14.67 -32.90 -0.95
CA LEU A 354 -14.72 -32.72 0.50
C LEU A 354 -15.42 -33.92 1.16
N TYR A 355 -14.87 -34.37 2.28
CA TYR A 355 -15.41 -35.48 3.06
C TYR A 355 -15.56 -35.06 4.53
N LEU A 356 -16.80 -35.10 5.04
CA LEU A 356 -17.17 -34.65 6.39
C LEU A 356 -17.56 -35.85 7.25
N ASP A 357 -16.85 -36.03 8.36
CA ASP A 357 -17.06 -37.16 9.27
C ASP A 357 -17.97 -36.76 10.44
N ASN A 358 -17.45 -35.94 11.35
CA ASN A 358 -18.21 -35.40 12.46
C ASN A 358 -17.81 -33.96 12.75
N PHE A 359 -18.58 -33.28 13.60
CA PHE A 359 -18.21 -31.96 14.11
C PHE A 359 -18.45 -31.82 15.60
N GLU A 360 -17.56 -31.07 16.23
CA GLU A 360 -17.56 -30.74 17.64
C GLU A 360 -17.91 -29.25 17.82
N ILE A 361 -18.70 -28.97 18.85
CA ILE A 361 -18.97 -27.60 19.30
C ILE A 361 -18.37 -27.43 20.70
N ILE A 362 -17.49 -26.44 20.83
CA ILE A 362 -16.80 -26.12 22.07
C ILE A 362 -17.27 -24.75 22.55
N LYS A 363 -17.86 -24.69 23.74
CA LYS A 363 -18.15 -23.39 24.37
C LYS A 363 -16.83 -22.69 24.70
N VAL A 364 -16.78 -21.39 24.43
CA VAL A 364 -15.63 -20.55 24.74
C VAL A 364 -15.90 -19.73 26.00
N ASN A 365 -14.89 -19.60 26.86
CA ASN A 365 -14.96 -18.70 28.01
C ASN A 365 -14.67 -17.26 27.55
N ASP A 366 -15.62 -16.32 27.77
CA ASP A 366 -15.54 -14.94 27.25
C ASP A 366 -14.33 -14.14 27.77
N LYS A 367 -13.69 -14.59 28.85
CA LYS A 367 -12.50 -13.99 29.45
C LYS A 367 -11.23 -14.43 28.69
N GLY A 368 -10.92 -13.79 27.57
CA GLY A 368 -9.63 -14.03 26.90
C GLY A 368 -9.57 -13.66 25.42
N MET A 369 -10.71 -13.57 24.73
CA MET A 369 -10.71 -13.45 23.28
C MET A 369 -10.44 -12.06 22.75
N ASN A 370 -9.46 -11.98 21.84
CA ASN A 370 -9.13 -10.76 21.13
C ASN A 370 -10.22 -10.40 20.08
N LYS A 371 -11.18 -9.54 20.45
CA LYS A 371 -12.44 -9.26 19.70
C LYS A 371 -12.25 -8.31 18.50
N SER A 372 -11.02 -8.07 18.02
CA SER A 372 -10.72 -6.85 17.25
C SER A 372 -10.17 -7.05 15.81
N LEU A 373 -10.56 -8.11 15.10
CA LEU A 373 -10.07 -8.39 13.73
C LEU A 373 -10.36 -7.27 12.69
N HIS A 374 -11.33 -6.39 12.95
CA HIS A 374 -11.74 -5.34 12.02
C HIS A 374 -11.24 -3.94 12.36
N LEU A 375 -10.61 -3.74 13.51
CA LEU A 375 -10.10 -2.44 13.91
C LEU A 375 -8.81 -2.13 13.13
N LYS A 376 -8.77 -0.98 12.47
CA LYS A 376 -7.59 -0.42 11.81
C LYS A 376 -7.35 0.97 12.38
N ILE A 377 -6.08 1.34 12.55
CA ILE A 377 -5.67 2.66 13.05
C ILE A 377 -4.47 3.15 12.24
N ALA A 378 -4.45 4.44 11.92
CA ALA A 378 -3.35 5.07 11.22
C ALA A 378 -3.22 6.55 11.58
N PHE A 379 -2.02 7.11 11.41
CA PHE A 379 -1.82 8.54 11.37
C PHE A 379 -2.34 9.10 10.04
N GLN A 380 -3.02 10.26 10.05
CA GLN A 380 -3.51 10.88 8.80
C GLN A 380 -2.40 11.61 8.01
N ASN A 381 -1.30 11.90 8.67
CA ASN A 381 -0.10 12.50 8.08
C ASN A 381 1.11 11.66 8.48
N ASN A 382 2.16 11.74 7.67
CA ASN A 382 3.42 11.11 7.97
C ASN A 382 4.34 12.08 8.71
N PHE A 383 4.78 11.67 9.89
CA PHE A 383 5.67 12.40 10.77
C PHE A 383 7.06 11.79 10.87
N HIS A 384 7.27 10.58 10.31
CA HIS A 384 8.53 9.87 10.38
C HIS A 384 9.67 10.71 9.77
N ASN A 385 10.79 10.77 10.49
CA ASN A 385 11.99 11.56 10.20
C ASN A 385 11.79 13.09 10.12
N ASN A 386 10.62 13.60 10.53
CA ASN A 386 10.41 15.04 10.52
C ASN A 386 10.95 15.72 11.78
N VAL A 387 11.44 16.94 11.60
CA VAL A 387 11.79 17.85 12.68
C VAL A 387 10.55 18.55 13.21
N ILE A 388 10.42 18.60 14.52
CA ILE A 388 9.37 19.28 15.26
C ILE A 388 9.71 20.75 15.38
N ARG A 389 8.78 21.61 14.96
CA ARG A 389 8.98 23.07 14.97
C ARG A 389 8.44 23.72 16.24
N SER A 390 7.40 23.14 16.86
CA SER A 390 6.63 23.70 17.97
C SER A 390 5.67 22.62 18.53
N ASP A 391 4.76 22.93 19.46
CA ASP A 391 3.60 22.07 19.84
C ASP A 391 2.88 21.56 18.58
N MET A 392 2.16 20.44 18.60
CA MET A 392 1.73 19.75 17.38
C MET A 392 0.30 19.20 17.45
N ARG A 393 -0.31 19.04 16.27
CA ARG A 393 -1.56 18.27 16.11
C ARG A 393 -1.25 16.96 15.40
N ILE A 394 -1.67 15.86 16.00
CA ILE A 394 -1.51 14.51 15.48
C ILE A 394 -2.90 13.97 15.16
N PRO A 395 -3.42 14.20 13.93
CA PRO A 395 -4.64 13.57 13.47
C PRO A 395 -4.45 12.07 13.25
N SER A 396 -5.37 11.27 13.78
CA SER A 396 -5.47 9.84 13.55
C SER A 396 -6.76 9.48 12.82
N ARG A 397 -6.80 8.26 12.30
CA ARG A 397 -8.01 7.67 11.72
C ARG A 397 -8.14 6.21 12.14
N ALA A 398 -9.26 5.88 12.74
CA ALA A 398 -9.67 4.52 13.04
C ALA A 398 -10.84 4.07 12.16
N ASN A 399 -10.82 2.80 11.77
CA ASN A 399 -11.90 2.14 11.03
C ASN A 399 -12.20 0.80 11.69
N TRP A 400 -13.47 0.41 11.75
CA TRP A 400 -13.89 -0.82 12.40
C TRP A 400 -15.25 -1.29 11.87
N ASP A 401 -15.66 -2.47 12.30
CA ASP A 401 -16.97 -2.98 11.97
C ASP A 401 -18.09 -2.31 12.79
N LYS A 402 -18.70 -1.29 12.17
CA LYS A 402 -19.81 -0.52 12.74
C LYS A 402 -21.10 -1.33 12.91
N LYS A 403 -21.21 -2.52 12.31
CA LYS A 403 -22.38 -3.40 12.48
C LYS A 403 -22.42 -3.97 13.90
N HIS A 404 -21.27 -4.38 14.42
CA HIS A 404 -21.16 -5.01 15.74
C HIS A 404 -20.73 -4.01 16.84
N HIS A 405 -19.99 -2.95 16.49
CA HIS A 405 -19.57 -1.91 17.43
C HIS A 405 -20.15 -0.55 17.03
N LYS A 406 -21.25 -0.15 17.68
CA LYS A 406 -21.90 1.16 17.42
C LYS A 406 -21.11 2.34 17.99
N ILE A 407 -20.31 2.11 19.02
CA ILE A 407 -19.48 3.13 19.68
C ILE A 407 -18.08 3.09 19.06
N PRO A 408 -17.43 4.25 18.78
CA PRO A 408 -16.07 4.27 18.28
C PRO A 408 -15.07 3.61 19.25
N PRO A 409 -13.92 3.15 18.74
CA PRO A 409 -12.82 2.66 19.56
C PRO A 409 -12.21 3.82 20.37
N ILE A 410 -11.60 3.48 21.50
CA ILE A 410 -10.69 4.36 22.21
C ILE A 410 -9.39 4.37 21.43
N VAL A 411 -8.98 5.53 20.95
CA VAL A 411 -7.70 5.76 20.29
C VAL A 411 -6.78 6.48 21.26
N SER A 412 -5.57 5.96 21.43
CA SER A 412 -4.54 6.51 22.32
C SER A 412 -3.29 6.91 21.55
N LEU A 413 -2.66 8.01 21.95
CA LEU A 413 -1.34 8.42 21.51
C LEU A 413 -0.31 8.05 22.58
N GLU A 414 0.68 7.28 22.17
CA GLU A 414 1.88 6.98 22.94
C GLU A 414 3.06 7.81 22.43
N VAL A 415 3.86 8.31 23.36
CA VAL A 415 5.12 9.02 23.12
C VAL A 415 6.19 8.35 23.97
N ASN A 416 7.28 7.86 23.36
CA ASN A 416 8.38 7.19 24.03
C ASN A 416 7.95 6.05 24.98
N GLY A 417 6.95 5.25 24.60
CA GLY A 417 6.44 4.14 25.41
C GLY A 417 5.39 4.53 26.46
N VAL A 418 5.02 5.81 26.57
CA VAL A 418 4.04 6.31 27.54
C VAL A 418 2.80 6.86 26.83
N VAL A 419 1.61 6.38 27.19
CA VAL A 419 0.33 6.93 26.68
C VAL A 419 0.10 8.32 27.27
N VAL A 420 0.12 9.36 26.43
CA VAL A 420 -0.05 10.76 26.85
C VAL A 420 -1.47 11.29 26.70
N SER A 421 -2.28 10.64 25.86
CA SER A 421 -3.68 11.01 25.64
C SER A 421 -4.49 9.88 25.02
N ALA A 422 -5.78 9.81 25.33
CA ALA A 422 -6.74 8.89 24.74
C ALA A 422 -8.07 9.61 24.44
N MET A 423 -8.77 9.20 23.39
CA MET A 423 -10.07 9.75 22.95
C MET A 423 -10.89 8.65 22.27
N GLN A 424 -12.19 8.59 22.53
CA GLN A 424 -13.12 7.68 21.88
C GLN A 424 -13.67 8.30 20.59
N ALA A 425 -12.96 8.08 19.49
CA ALA A 425 -13.33 8.59 18.17
C ALA A 425 -12.68 7.83 16.99
N SER A 426 -13.34 7.88 15.83
CA SER A 426 -12.83 7.48 14.52
C SER A 426 -11.81 8.45 13.94
N GLU A 427 -11.90 9.72 14.29
CA GLU A 427 -10.98 10.77 13.87
C GLU A 427 -10.56 11.58 15.10
N SER A 428 -9.54 11.09 15.80
CA SER A 428 -8.95 11.79 16.95
C SER A 428 -7.91 12.78 16.47
N VAL A 429 -7.76 13.89 17.20
CA VAL A 429 -6.69 14.86 16.94
C VAL A 429 -5.98 15.11 18.25
N PHE A 430 -4.82 14.48 18.43
CA PHE A 430 -4.05 14.65 19.65
C PHE A 430 -3.26 15.95 19.59
N HIS A 431 -3.19 16.64 20.70
CA HIS A 431 -2.32 17.80 20.89
C HIS A 431 -1.06 17.30 21.60
N LEU A 432 0.04 17.21 20.84
CA LEU A 432 1.35 16.80 21.36
C LEU A 432 2.15 18.05 21.68
N GLU A 433 2.48 18.25 22.93
CA GLU A 433 3.19 19.44 23.39
C GLU A 433 4.70 19.22 23.26
N ARG A 434 5.46 20.28 22.93
CA ARG A 434 6.92 20.19 22.75
C ARG A 434 7.62 19.75 24.04
N ASP A 435 7.05 20.10 25.18
CA ASP A 435 7.52 19.75 26.53
C ASP A 435 7.36 18.25 26.86
N GLN A 436 6.51 17.53 26.12
CA GLN A 436 6.34 16.06 26.24
C GLN A 436 7.43 15.26 25.50
N LEU A 437 8.39 15.95 24.88
CA LEU A 437 9.41 15.36 24.01
C LEU A 437 10.82 15.61 24.55
N LYS A 438 11.66 14.57 24.53
CA LYS A 438 13.09 14.69 24.84
C LYS A 438 13.84 15.36 23.70
N MET A 439 15.00 15.96 23.97
CA MET A 439 15.90 16.37 22.89
C MET A 439 16.34 15.15 22.06
N GLY A 440 16.52 15.36 20.76
CA GLY A 440 16.84 14.32 19.80
C GLY A 440 15.62 13.52 19.35
N LYS A 441 15.82 12.20 19.20
CA LYS A 441 14.83 11.26 18.65
C LYS A 441 13.73 10.96 19.67
N ASN A 442 12.47 11.04 19.26
CA ASN A 442 11.29 10.61 20.01
C ASN A 442 10.48 9.64 19.16
N SER A 443 9.87 8.63 19.78
CA SER A 443 8.93 7.74 19.09
C SER A 443 7.49 8.16 19.41
N ILE A 444 6.63 8.15 18.40
CA ILE A 444 5.19 8.29 18.56
C ILE A 444 4.47 7.10 17.95
N LYS A 445 3.38 6.65 18.58
CA LYS A 445 2.59 5.52 18.12
C LYS A 445 1.12 5.67 18.50
N LEU A 446 0.21 5.18 17.66
CA LEU A 446 -1.21 5.15 17.96
C LEU A 446 -1.62 3.74 18.37
N TYR A 447 -2.54 3.66 19.31
CA TYR A 447 -3.23 2.44 19.70
C TYR A 447 -4.74 2.63 19.58
N ALA A 448 -5.46 1.58 19.26
CA ALA A 448 -6.91 1.57 19.25
C ALA A 448 -7.44 0.29 19.89
N SER A 449 -8.46 0.41 20.73
CA SER A 449 -9.14 -0.70 21.40
C SER A 449 -10.62 -0.39 21.67
N PHE A 450 -11.41 -1.38 22.08
CA PHE A 450 -12.75 -1.16 22.62
C PHE A 450 -12.74 -1.43 24.14
N GLU A 451 -13.55 -0.72 24.92
CA GLU A 451 -13.57 -0.81 26.40
C GLU A 451 -13.75 -2.22 26.95
N ASN A 452 -14.54 -3.06 26.28
CA ASN A 452 -14.91 -4.41 26.72
C ASN A 452 -14.31 -5.52 25.82
N ALA A 453 -13.28 -5.18 25.04
CA ALA A 453 -12.58 -6.12 24.15
C ALA A 453 -11.17 -6.35 24.64
N ASN A 454 -10.75 -7.63 24.69
CA ASN A 454 -9.33 -7.90 24.61
C ASN A 454 -8.93 -7.58 23.17
N GLY A 455 -7.81 -6.89 22.98
CA GLY A 455 -7.36 -6.49 21.65
C GLY A 455 -7.01 -5.03 21.51
N ILE A 456 -5.73 -4.79 21.28
CA ILE A 456 -5.18 -3.49 20.95
C ILE A 456 -4.57 -3.59 19.56
N VAL A 457 -5.05 -2.77 18.62
CA VAL A 457 -4.41 -2.59 17.32
C VAL A 457 -3.53 -1.35 17.39
N SER A 458 -2.35 -1.39 16.78
CA SER A 458 -1.43 -0.25 16.80
C SER A 458 -1.00 0.17 15.41
N SER A 459 -0.69 1.46 15.24
CA SER A 459 -0.06 1.97 14.02
C SER A 459 1.41 1.55 13.95
N THR A 460 2.04 1.78 12.80
CA THR A 460 3.51 1.80 12.76
C THR A 460 4.06 2.88 13.71
N THR A 461 5.23 2.62 14.29
CA THR A 461 5.94 3.62 15.10
C THR A 461 6.51 4.68 14.17
N GLN A 462 6.44 5.95 14.57
CA GLN A 462 7.09 7.03 13.82
C GLN A 462 8.10 7.74 14.70
N ASP A 463 9.33 7.83 14.21
CA ASP A 463 10.37 8.64 14.80
C ASP A 463 10.26 10.11 14.39
N VAL A 464 10.28 10.99 15.37
CA VAL A 464 10.23 12.44 15.22
C VAL A 464 11.39 13.08 15.97
N PHE A 465 11.90 14.20 15.47
CA PHE A 465 13.11 14.80 16.01
C PHE A 465 12.88 16.19 16.61
N CYS A 466 13.40 16.37 17.82
CA CYS A 466 13.35 17.61 18.57
C CYS A 466 14.75 18.20 18.73
N PHE A 467 14.98 19.37 18.15
CA PHE A 467 16.25 20.08 18.25
C PHE A 467 16.05 21.48 18.87
N ASP A 468 17.14 22.06 19.38
CA ASP A 468 17.32 23.50 19.64
C ASP A 468 16.75 24.13 20.92
N VAL A 469 15.77 23.54 21.63
CA VAL A 469 15.25 24.12 22.91
C VAL A 469 14.99 23.03 23.95
N GLU A 470 15.57 23.19 25.15
CA GLU A 470 15.19 22.37 26.32
C GLU A 470 13.84 22.83 26.88
N PRO A 471 12.91 21.90 27.14
CA PRO A 471 11.60 22.26 27.65
C PRO A 471 11.70 22.87 29.05
N LYS A 472 11.22 24.12 29.20
CA LYS A 472 11.36 24.91 30.44
C LYS A 472 10.48 24.42 31.59
N ASN A 473 9.38 23.70 31.31
CA ASN A 473 8.45 23.18 32.32
C ASN A 473 7.93 21.79 31.89
N LYS A 474 8.27 20.74 32.65
CA LYS A 474 8.05 19.34 32.23
C LYS A 474 6.70 18.70 32.60
N THR A 475 5.75 19.41 33.23
CA THR A 475 4.80 18.69 34.11
C THR A 475 3.29 18.89 33.89
N GLU A 476 2.80 19.84 33.06
CA GLU A 476 1.34 20.09 32.98
C GLU A 476 0.76 19.95 31.57
N LYS A 477 -0.20 19.02 31.39
CA LYS A 477 -0.99 18.85 30.16
C LYS A 477 -1.86 20.09 29.90
N LEU A 478 -1.75 20.66 28.70
CA LEU A 478 -2.42 21.90 28.31
C LEU A 478 -3.77 21.67 27.64
N PHE A 479 -3.96 20.55 26.93
CA PHE A 479 -5.19 20.27 26.21
C PHE A 479 -5.85 18.98 26.71
N TYR A 480 -7.12 19.09 27.08
CA TYR A 480 -8.01 17.97 27.30
C TYR A 480 -9.17 18.09 26.30
N GLU A 481 -9.42 17.07 25.50
CA GLU A 481 -10.55 17.02 24.58
C GLU A 481 -11.43 15.83 24.93
N PHE A 482 -12.72 16.09 25.07
CA PHE A 482 -13.76 15.13 25.42
C PHE A 482 -14.76 15.05 24.26
N ARG A 483 -14.67 13.97 23.49
CA ARG A 483 -15.58 13.60 22.40
C ARG A 483 -16.93 13.14 22.96
N VAL A 484 -17.97 13.18 22.14
CA VAL A 484 -19.36 12.89 22.54
C VAL A 484 -19.61 11.46 23.05
N HIS A 485 -18.67 10.55 22.81
CA HIS A 485 -18.71 9.16 23.31
C HIS A 485 -17.79 8.93 24.51
N ASP A 486 -16.91 9.88 24.87
CA ASP A 486 -16.01 9.72 26.01
C ASP A 486 -16.78 9.60 27.34
N LYS A 487 -16.15 8.98 28.35
CA LYS A 487 -16.72 8.89 29.70
C LYS A 487 -16.96 10.27 30.31
N GLY A 488 -18.03 10.37 31.11
CA GLY A 488 -18.38 11.59 31.86
C GLY A 488 -19.59 12.34 31.31
N TRP A 489 -20.00 12.10 30.06
CA TRP A 489 -21.24 12.68 29.53
C TRP A 489 -22.49 12.07 30.18
N LYS A 490 -23.40 12.92 30.66
CA LYS A 490 -24.71 12.45 31.15
C LYS A 490 -25.63 12.04 29.99
N ASN A 491 -26.57 11.13 30.26
CA ASN A 491 -27.51 10.55 29.27
C ASN A 491 -28.36 11.59 28.50
N THR A 492 -28.45 12.83 28.97
CA THR A 492 -29.13 13.93 28.27
C THR A 492 -28.52 14.24 26.90
N LEU A 493 -27.20 14.05 26.73
CA LEU A 493 -26.49 14.29 25.48
C LEU A 493 -26.89 13.31 24.37
N LEU A 494 -27.11 12.04 24.72
CA LEU A 494 -27.37 10.94 23.78
C LEU A 494 -28.64 11.16 22.93
N LYS A 495 -29.60 11.95 23.44
CA LYS A 495 -30.86 12.24 22.73
C LYS A 495 -30.68 13.03 21.44
N HIS A 496 -29.56 13.75 21.28
CA HIS A 496 -29.30 14.68 20.17
C HIS A 496 -28.35 14.12 19.09
N LEU A 497 -27.93 12.85 19.18
CA LEU A 497 -27.13 12.21 18.14
C LEU A 497 -27.90 12.20 16.80
N ILE A 498 -27.22 12.58 15.71
CA ILE A 498 -27.83 12.76 14.37
C ILE A 498 -28.60 11.55 13.88
N ASN A 499 -28.15 10.36 14.26
CA ASN A 499 -28.76 9.10 13.88
C ASN A 499 -28.72 8.20 15.11
N LYS A 500 -29.87 7.88 15.71
CA LYS A 500 -29.91 6.99 16.89
C LYS A 500 -29.73 5.52 16.49
N ASP A 501 -30.11 5.19 15.25
CA ASP A 501 -30.05 3.83 14.72
C ASP A 501 -28.69 3.51 14.06
N ARG A 502 -27.86 4.53 13.80
CA ARG A 502 -26.51 4.39 13.22
C ARG A 502 -25.47 5.13 14.04
N TYR A 503 -24.21 4.77 13.85
CA TYR A 503 -23.06 5.48 14.40
C TYR A 503 -23.07 6.99 14.05
N SER A 504 -22.86 7.86 15.05
CA SER A 504 -22.64 9.30 14.86
C SER A 504 -21.67 9.85 15.90
N GLU A 505 -20.65 10.61 15.49
CA GLU A 505 -19.75 11.38 16.38
C GLU A 505 -20.14 12.85 16.47
N GLU A 506 -21.20 13.20 15.75
CA GLU A 506 -21.70 14.55 15.67
C GLU A 506 -23.09 14.56 16.30
N ILE A 507 -23.29 15.55 17.15
CA ILE A 507 -24.58 15.85 17.73
C ILE A 507 -25.18 16.98 16.91
N LYS A 508 -26.47 16.88 16.55
CA LYS A 508 -27.19 17.93 15.83
C LYS A 508 -28.21 18.55 16.77
N PHE A 509 -28.08 19.85 16.96
CA PHE A 509 -29.02 20.67 17.70
C PHE A 509 -29.84 21.50 16.72
N THR A 510 -31.15 21.35 16.78
CA THR A 510 -32.12 22.21 16.08
C THR A 510 -32.93 23.05 17.05
N GLU A 511 -32.81 22.82 18.36
CA GLU A 511 -33.58 23.48 19.42
C GLU A 511 -32.68 23.81 20.61
N ASN A 512 -33.22 24.49 21.61
CA ASN A 512 -32.52 24.75 22.87
C ASN A 512 -32.14 23.42 23.53
N ALA A 513 -30.91 23.31 24.02
CA ALA A 513 -30.43 22.08 24.65
C ALA A 513 -29.49 22.38 25.80
N GLU A 514 -29.51 21.50 26.81
CA GLU A 514 -28.60 21.57 27.95
C GLU A 514 -28.01 20.18 28.19
N PHE A 515 -26.70 20.14 28.39
CA PHE A 515 -25.97 18.90 28.63
C PHE A 515 -24.81 19.13 29.59
N GLU A 516 -24.38 18.06 30.24
CA GLU A 516 -23.39 18.09 31.32
C GLU A 516 -22.31 17.03 31.10
N LEU A 517 -21.06 17.47 31.25
CA LEU A 517 -19.87 16.63 31.22
C LEU A 517 -19.24 16.61 32.62
N GLU A 518 -19.21 15.46 33.27
CA GLU A 518 -18.41 15.23 34.47
C GLU A 518 -16.92 15.13 34.08
N LEU A 519 -16.07 15.87 34.78
CA LEU A 519 -14.63 15.90 34.50
C LEU A 519 -13.88 15.01 35.50
N PRO A 520 -12.74 14.41 35.09
CA PRO A 520 -11.83 13.71 35.99
C PRO A 520 -11.44 14.55 37.21
N GLU A 521 -11.37 13.93 38.39
CA GLU A 521 -11.18 14.62 39.67
C GLU A 521 -9.80 15.28 39.83
N ASP A 522 -8.81 14.80 39.09
CA ASP A 522 -7.42 15.28 39.08
C ASP A 522 -7.20 16.53 38.21
N ILE A 523 -8.11 16.86 37.29
CA ILE A 523 -8.00 18.09 36.48
C ILE A 523 -8.22 19.32 37.36
N GLU A 524 -7.19 20.13 37.59
CA GLU A 524 -7.29 21.39 38.33
C GLU A 524 -6.50 22.53 37.67
N GLY A 525 -6.85 23.78 37.97
CA GLY A 525 -6.21 25.00 37.46
C GLY A 525 -7.12 25.86 36.58
N GLU A 526 -6.58 26.93 35.99
CA GLU A 526 -7.34 27.82 35.12
C GLU A 526 -7.40 27.29 33.67
N PHE A 527 -8.59 27.26 33.07
CA PHE A 527 -8.83 26.78 31.72
C PHE A 527 -9.70 27.73 30.89
N GLU A 528 -9.47 27.73 29.58
CA GLU A 528 -10.42 28.17 28.56
C GLU A 528 -11.23 26.96 28.07
N VAL A 529 -12.56 27.03 28.23
CA VAL A 529 -13.50 26.01 27.75
C VAL A 529 -13.89 26.36 26.32
N MET A 530 -13.76 25.41 25.41
CA MET A 530 -14.16 25.53 24.01
C MET A 530 -15.03 24.33 23.61
N ILE A 531 -15.79 24.48 22.52
CA ILE A 531 -16.43 23.35 21.84
C ILE A 531 -15.91 23.21 20.41
N ASN A 532 -15.81 21.99 19.92
CA ASN A 532 -15.59 21.73 18.50
C ASN A 532 -16.94 21.75 17.79
N SER A 533 -17.22 22.81 17.02
CA SER A 533 -18.55 23.07 16.45
C SER A 533 -18.53 23.56 14.99
N ARG A 534 -19.65 23.37 14.29
CA ARG A 534 -19.95 23.95 12.96
C ARG A 534 -21.45 24.25 12.78
N GLY A 535 -21.78 25.16 11.87
CA GLY A 535 -23.15 25.38 11.40
C GLY A 535 -23.57 24.43 10.27
N GLY A 536 -24.76 24.65 9.72
CA GLY A 536 -25.24 24.00 8.50
C GLY A 536 -24.52 24.47 7.23
N ASN A 537 -24.83 23.84 6.08
CA ASN A 537 -24.18 24.09 4.79
C ASN A 537 -24.67 25.36 4.05
N HIS A 538 -25.65 26.09 4.61
CA HIS A 538 -26.19 27.30 3.99
C HIS A 538 -25.39 28.54 4.41
N LYS A 539 -25.40 29.59 3.58
CA LYS A 539 -24.66 30.87 3.78
C LYS A 539 -25.08 31.66 5.02
N GLU A 540 -26.09 31.20 5.75
CA GLU A 540 -26.65 31.93 6.87
C GLU A 540 -26.14 31.36 8.17
N ALA A 541 -25.59 32.24 8.98
CA ALA A 541 -24.98 31.90 10.24
C ALA A 541 -26.00 31.46 11.29
N PHE A 542 -25.53 30.60 12.20
CA PHE A 542 -26.23 30.25 13.42
C PHE A 542 -26.05 31.34 14.48
N THR A 543 -27.11 31.59 15.25
CA THR A 543 -27.15 32.53 16.36
C THR A 543 -27.58 31.77 17.60
N GLY A 544 -26.65 31.50 18.52
CA GLY A 544 -27.03 30.87 19.78
C GLY A 544 -26.17 31.31 20.94
N LEU A 545 -26.78 31.40 22.12
CA LEU A 545 -26.07 31.67 23.36
C LEU A 545 -25.53 30.35 23.90
N LEU A 546 -24.22 30.32 24.11
CA LEU A 546 -23.52 29.24 24.78
C LEU A 546 -23.09 29.73 26.15
N SER A 547 -23.60 29.13 27.20
CA SER A 547 -23.18 29.44 28.57
C SER A 547 -22.73 28.17 29.28
N VAL A 548 -21.72 28.31 30.15
CA VAL A 548 -21.26 27.22 31.01
C VAL A 548 -21.65 27.51 32.46
N LYS A 549 -22.22 26.52 33.18
CA LYS A 549 -22.52 26.61 34.63
C LYS A 549 -22.03 25.34 35.37
N GLY A 550 -21.51 25.47 36.59
CA GLY A 550 -21.00 24.35 37.41
C GLY A 550 -20.03 24.81 38.50
N ASN A 551 -19.23 23.89 39.07
CA ASN A 551 -18.11 24.21 39.99
C ASN A 551 -16.93 24.95 39.31
N LEU A 552 -17.12 25.36 38.05
CA LEU A 552 -16.22 26.24 37.28
C LEU A 552 -16.75 27.68 37.38
N THR A 553 -16.04 28.57 38.07
CA THR A 553 -16.37 30.00 38.07
C THR A 553 -15.89 30.63 36.77
N LEU A 554 -16.78 30.82 35.80
CA LEU A 554 -16.44 31.53 34.56
C LEU A 554 -16.27 33.03 34.82
N LYS A 555 -15.12 33.60 34.45
CA LYS A 555 -14.87 35.05 34.50
C LYS A 555 -15.61 35.83 33.39
N LYS A 556 -16.03 35.17 32.29
CA LYS A 556 -16.80 35.78 31.17
C LYS A 556 -17.48 34.71 30.28
N PRO A 557 -18.83 34.67 30.12
CA PRO A 557 -19.51 33.80 29.16
C PRO A 557 -19.36 34.30 27.71
N ALA A 558 -19.47 33.40 26.72
CA ALA A 558 -19.35 33.76 25.31
C ALA A 558 -20.57 34.53 24.77
N ALA A 559 -20.29 35.52 23.93
CA ALA A 559 -21.28 36.28 23.18
C ALA A 559 -21.76 35.52 21.92
N GLU A 560 -22.87 35.98 21.34
CA GLU A 560 -23.45 35.54 20.06
C GLU A 560 -22.35 35.37 18.97
N LYS A 561 -22.20 34.17 18.39
CA LYS A 561 -21.20 33.90 17.33
C LYS A 561 -21.79 33.23 16.09
N LEU A 562 -21.50 33.84 14.94
CA LEU A 562 -21.86 33.34 13.62
C LEU A 562 -20.99 32.11 13.24
N LEU A 563 -21.63 30.94 13.14
CA LEU A 563 -20.99 29.69 12.70
C LEU A 563 -21.32 29.36 11.24
N THR A 564 -20.31 28.93 10.48
CA THR A 564 -20.44 28.46 9.09
C THR A 564 -20.29 26.94 9.03
N GLY A 565 -20.48 26.32 7.87
CA GLY A 565 -20.37 24.86 7.67
C GLY A 565 -19.00 24.21 7.94
N TRP A 566 -18.01 24.94 8.45
CA TRP A 566 -16.67 24.44 8.77
C TRP A 566 -16.46 24.23 10.26
N TRP A 567 -15.85 23.10 10.63
CA TRP A 567 -15.45 22.80 12.01
C TRP A 567 -14.45 23.80 12.54
N ARG A 568 -14.69 24.31 13.75
CA ARG A 568 -13.81 25.24 14.46
C ARG A 568 -13.91 25.02 15.96
N HIS A 569 -12.86 25.42 16.68
CA HIS A 569 -12.91 25.50 18.14
C HIS A 569 -13.52 26.85 18.53
N LEU A 570 -14.65 26.81 19.24
CA LEU A 570 -15.37 27.99 19.69
C LEU A 570 -15.18 28.18 21.20
N PRO A 571 -14.49 29.24 21.65
CA PRO A 571 -14.35 29.55 23.08
C PRO A 571 -15.69 29.95 23.70
N LEU A 572 -16.00 29.33 24.84
CA LEU A 572 -17.21 29.53 25.64
C LEU A 572 -16.96 30.40 26.89
N GLY A 573 -15.73 30.41 27.40
CA GLY A 573 -15.34 31.19 28.56
C GLY A 573 -14.07 30.67 29.22
N LYS A 574 -13.56 31.41 30.21
CA LYS A 574 -12.41 31.02 31.04
C LYS A 574 -12.84 30.86 32.49
N GLY A 575 -12.34 29.86 33.20
CA GLY A 575 -12.63 29.64 34.61
C GLY A 575 -11.61 28.75 35.31
N ASP A 576 -11.68 28.71 36.64
CA ASP A 576 -10.82 27.88 37.48
C ASP A 576 -11.52 26.57 37.85
N LEU A 577 -10.81 25.45 37.72
CA LEU A 577 -11.26 24.12 38.11
C LEU A 577 -10.52 23.69 39.38
N LYS A 578 -11.28 23.33 40.42
CA LYS A 578 -10.71 22.76 41.64
C LYS A 578 -10.55 21.25 41.52
N LYS A 579 -9.63 20.66 42.28
CA LYS A 579 -9.52 19.20 42.46
C LYS A 579 -10.81 18.63 43.06
N GLY A 580 -11.10 17.36 42.76
CA GLY A 580 -12.30 16.64 43.20
C GLY A 580 -13.43 16.64 42.16
N LYS A 581 -14.60 16.14 42.57
CA LYS A 581 -15.79 15.98 41.72
C LYS A 581 -16.28 17.32 41.18
N LYS A 582 -16.38 17.42 39.85
CA LYS A 582 -16.79 18.63 39.14
C LYS A 582 -17.37 18.30 37.76
N SER A 583 -18.12 19.25 37.21
CA SER A 583 -18.72 19.12 35.89
C SER A 583 -18.79 20.45 35.15
N VAL A 584 -18.92 20.37 33.83
CA VAL A 584 -19.12 21.47 32.90
C VAL A 584 -20.52 21.30 32.30
N LYS A 585 -21.49 22.13 32.71
CA LYS A 585 -22.81 22.19 32.03
C LYS A 585 -22.73 23.18 30.90
N ILE A 586 -23.19 22.83 29.71
CA ILE A 586 -23.27 23.71 28.55
C ILE A 586 -24.73 23.87 28.18
N LYS A 587 -25.20 25.12 28.15
CA LYS A 587 -26.53 25.49 27.70
C LYS A 587 -26.45 26.18 26.34
N LEU A 588 -27.21 25.66 25.38
CA LEU A 588 -27.43 26.18 24.04
C LEU A 588 -28.82 26.80 23.97
N SER A 589 -28.92 28.06 23.53
CA SER A 589 -30.19 28.65 23.11
C SER A 589 -30.17 29.05 21.64
N ASN A 590 -31.32 28.99 20.98
CA ASN A 590 -31.58 29.31 19.58
C ASN A 590 -32.72 30.35 19.49
N GLU A 591 -32.61 31.43 20.27
CA GLU A 591 -33.64 32.47 20.37
C GLU A 591 -33.35 33.64 19.44
N LYS A 592 -33.89 33.60 18.20
CA LYS A 592 -34.30 34.81 17.44
C LYS A 592 -35.18 34.46 16.21
N ASN A 593 -36.37 35.05 16.18
CA ASN A 593 -37.34 35.20 15.09
C ASN A 593 -36.82 35.00 13.64
N LYS A 594 -36.98 33.81 13.05
CA LYS A 594 -37.31 33.58 11.62
C LYS A 594 -37.63 32.10 11.36
N ALA A 595 -38.52 31.87 10.40
CA ALA A 595 -39.33 30.66 10.15
C ALA A 595 -38.63 29.30 9.91
N SER A 596 -37.35 29.10 10.23
CA SER A 596 -36.73 27.76 10.24
C SER A 596 -35.53 27.67 11.19
N LEU A 597 -35.57 26.69 12.09
CA LEU A 597 -34.48 26.37 13.02
C LEU A 597 -33.28 25.79 12.25
N LYS A 598 -32.13 26.47 12.28
CA LYS A 598 -30.90 26.02 11.59
C LYS A 598 -30.07 25.08 12.48
N PRO A 599 -29.49 24.00 11.93
CA PRO A 599 -28.77 23.02 12.73
C PRO A 599 -27.37 23.51 13.16
N LEU A 600 -27.05 23.34 14.44
CA LEU A 600 -25.71 23.41 15.02
C LEU A 600 -25.16 21.99 15.22
N PHE A 601 -23.90 21.76 14.87
CA PHE A 601 -23.23 20.49 15.05
C PHE A 601 -22.08 20.60 16.06
N ILE A 602 -21.96 19.64 16.97
CA ILE A 602 -20.91 19.58 17.99
C ILE A 602 -20.26 18.18 18.00
N LYS A 603 -18.93 18.14 18.11
CA LYS A 603 -18.11 16.90 18.24
C LYS A 603 -17.55 16.67 19.64
N GLY A 604 -17.57 17.67 20.52
CA GLY A 604 -17.02 17.55 21.87
C GLY A 604 -16.66 18.88 22.52
N VAL A 605 -16.11 18.79 23.74
CA VAL A 605 -15.62 19.90 24.56
C VAL A 605 -14.11 19.83 24.66
N ILE A 606 -13.45 20.98 24.64
CA ILE A 606 -12.00 21.11 24.78
C ILE A 606 -11.73 22.04 25.97
N LEU A 607 -10.92 21.58 26.91
CA LEU A 607 -10.34 22.40 27.97
C LEU A 607 -8.90 22.73 27.60
N LYS A 608 -8.60 24.01 27.44
CA LYS A 608 -7.24 24.50 27.23
C LYS A 608 -6.75 25.22 28.48
N ARG A 609 -5.77 24.64 29.17
CA ARG A 609 -5.15 25.22 30.36
C ARG A 609 -4.51 26.58 30.03
N LEU A 610 -4.67 27.53 30.93
CA LEU A 610 -4.03 28.85 30.84
C LEU A 610 -2.68 28.77 31.57
N ARG A 611 -1.57 28.94 30.83
CA ARG A 611 -0.22 28.94 31.42
C ARG A 611 -0.06 30.14 32.37
N LYS A 612 0.40 29.91 33.60
CA LYS A 612 0.64 30.97 34.62
C LYS A 612 1.84 31.87 34.29
N SER A 613 2.84 31.35 33.58
CA SER A 613 4.05 32.10 33.20
C SER A 613 3.97 32.58 31.73
N PRO A 614 4.16 33.88 31.46
CA PRO A 614 4.20 34.39 30.09
C PRO A 614 5.35 33.72 29.33
N ASP A 615 5.10 33.37 28.07
CA ASP A 615 6.19 32.99 27.20
C ASP A 615 7.08 34.21 26.98
N ARG A 616 8.39 34.05 27.14
CA ARG A 616 9.36 35.10 26.83
C ARG A 616 10.46 34.59 25.90
N SER A 617 10.38 33.33 25.45
CA SER A 617 11.34 32.75 24.51
C SER A 617 10.99 33.25 23.10
N PRO A 618 11.86 33.97 22.40
CA PRO A 618 11.64 34.23 20.98
C PRO A 618 11.92 32.96 20.16
N PRO A 619 11.18 32.72 19.06
CA PRO A 619 11.45 31.60 18.18
C PRO A 619 12.88 31.65 17.60
N SER A 620 13.54 30.51 17.49
CA SER A 620 14.79 30.38 16.75
C SER A 620 14.49 30.24 15.26
N VAL A 621 15.13 31.07 14.42
CA VAL A 621 14.87 31.13 12.98
C VAL A 621 16.17 31.07 12.20
N THR A 622 16.32 30.07 11.33
CA THR A 622 17.49 29.89 10.47
C THR A 622 17.09 29.72 9.01
N ILE A 623 17.64 30.55 8.12
CA ILE A 623 17.51 30.37 6.68
C ILE A 623 18.50 29.29 6.24
N ILE A 624 18.00 28.19 5.69
CA ILE A 624 18.81 27.11 5.11
C ILE A 624 19.18 27.44 3.67
N TYR A 625 18.21 27.99 2.91
CA TYR A 625 18.39 28.35 1.51
C TYR A 625 17.68 29.68 1.21
N PRO A 626 18.30 30.61 0.46
CA PRO A 626 19.64 30.52 -0.12
C PRO A 626 20.76 30.71 0.93
N PRO A 627 21.97 30.17 0.72
CA PRO A 627 23.15 30.53 1.51
C PRO A 627 23.64 31.95 1.21
N LYS A 628 24.45 32.51 2.11
CA LYS A 628 25.06 33.84 1.96
C LYS A 628 25.90 33.92 0.68
N GLY A 629 25.73 35.01 -0.07
CA GLY A 629 26.48 35.29 -1.30
C GLY A 629 25.95 34.57 -2.54
N MET A 630 24.87 33.78 -2.43
CA MET A 630 24.31 33.09 -3.58
C MET A 630 23.79 34.07 -4.62
N ILE A 631 24.09 33.78 -5.90
CA ILE A 631 23.46 34.46 -7.04
C ILE A 631 22.15 33.74 -7.34
N LEU A 632 21.05 34.47 -7.22
CA LEU A 632 19.73 33.99 -7.64
C LEU A 632 19.46 34.45 -9.07
N SER A 633 19.11 33.51 -9.93
CA SER A 633 18.51 33.76 -11.25
C SER A 633 17.25 32.90 -11.35
N GLY A 634 16.27 33.27 -12.18
CA GLY A 634 15.05 32.48 -12.33
C GLY A 634 14.16 32.45 -11.10
N ASN A 635 13.17 31.55 -11.12
CA ASN A 635 12.31 31.32 -9.97
C ASN A 635 13.07 30.63 -8.84
N ASN A 636 12.80 31.02 -7.59
CA ASN A 636 13.51 30.49 -6.44
C ASN A 636 12.54 30.17 -5.29
N ILE A 637 13.11 29.71 -4.19
CA ILE A 637 12.42 29.46 -2.92
C ILE A 637 13.32 29.93 -1.77
N VAL A 638 12.73 30.25 -0.62
CA VAL A 638 13.44 30.39 0.65
C VAL A 638 13.04 29.20 1.50
N VAL A 639 14.00 28.51 2.09
CA VAL A 639 13.77 27.38 2.99
C VAL A 639 14.29 27.73 4.37
N VAL A 640 13.44 27.57 5.38
CA VAL A 640 13.65 28.09 6.73
C VAL A 640 13.40 26.99 7.76
N ARG A 641 14.33 26.84 8.70
CA ARG A 641 14.15 26.08 9.94
C ARG A 641 13.66 27.02 11.03
N VAL A 642 12.62 26.59 11.73
CA VAL A 642 12.09 27.29 12.90
C VAL A 642 11.99 26.31 14.05
N SER A 643 12.45 26.71 15.24
CA SER A 643 12.27 25.97 16.49
C SER A 643 11.68 26.90 17.56
N GLU A 644 10.66 26.41 18.26
CA GLU A 644 9.87 27.13 19.25
C GLU A 644 9.34 26.15 20.32
N ASP A 645 9.17 26.61 21.56
CA ASP A 645 8.67 25.82 22.70
C ASP A 645 7.11 25.81 22.80
N ARG A 646 6.42 26.73 22.11
CA ARG A 646 4.93 26.81 22.05
C ARG A 646 4.37 26.68 20.64
N LYS A 647 3.86 27.77 20.08
CA LYS A 647 3.16 27.82 18.79
C LYS A 647 3.57 29.09 18.08
N PHE A 648 4.10 28.96 16.87
CA PHE A 648 4.22 30.11 15.98
C PHE A 648 2.94 30.34 15.19
N THR A 649 2.61 31.61 14.97
CA THR A 649 1.36 32.03 14.32
C THR A 649 1.60 32.64 12.95
N GLU A 650 2.81 33.13 12.70
CA GLU A 650 3.12 33.91 11.54
C GLU A 650 4.60 33.85 11.19
N ALA A 651 4.93 33.81 9.90
CA ALA A 651 6.28 34.03 9.40
C ALA A 651 6.24 35.01 8.23
N ASN A 652 7.11 36.01 8.30
CA ASN A 652 7.25 37.10 7.34
C ASN A 652 8.63 37.04 6.70
N LEU A 653 8.65 37.06 5.37
CA LEU A 653 9.84 37.21 4.57
C LEU A 653 10.05 38.68 4.24
N PHE A 654 11.19 39.23 4.65
CA PHE A 654 11.62 40.58 4.33
C PHE A 654 12.74 40.55 3.29
N ILE A 655 12.66 41.46 2.33
CA ILE A 655 13.71 41.74 1.35
C ILE A 655 13.98 43.24 1.36
N ASN A 656 15.22 43.65 1.61
CA ASN A 656 15.62 45.07 1.74
C ASN A 656 14.73 45.83 2.72
N GLY A 657 14.43 45.20 3.86
CA GLY A 657 13.55 45.75 4.91
C GLY A 657 12.05 45.78 4.57
N LYS A 658 11.62 45.44 3.34
CA LYS A 658 10.19 45.41 2.96
C LYS A 658 9.59 44.02 3.13
N ASN A 659 8.41 43.92 3.74
CA ASN A 659 7.69 42.66 3.86
C ASN A 659 7.23 42.20 2.47
N TYR A 660 7.72 41.05 2.05
CA TYR A 660 7.54 40.52 0.72
C TYR A 660 6.52 39.38 0.69
N HIS A 661 6.49 38.55 1.74
CA HIS A 661 5.60 37.41 1.82
C HIS A 661 5.26 37.10 3.28
N GLN A 662 3.96 36.99 3.59
CA GLN A 662 3.49 36.69 4.94
C GLN A 662 2.71 35.38 4.91
N ARG A 663 3.15 34.39 5.67
CA ARG A 663 2.40 33.15 5.91
C ARG A 663 1.87 33.17 7.33
N LYS A 664 0.55 33.09 7.48
CA LYS A 664 -0.10 32.83 8.77
C LYS A 664 -0.32 31.33 8.92
N PHE A 665 -0.03 30.80 10.10
CA PHE A 665 -0.15 29.39 10.42
C PHE A 665 -1.36 29.21 11.33
N GLN A 666 -2.35 28.48 10.84
CA GLN A 666 -3.52 28.12 11.66
C GLN A 666 -3.22 26.87 12.51
N GLN A 667 -2.32 26.01 12.05
CA GLN A 667 -1.92 24.77 12.70
C GLN A 667 -0.40 24.69 12.78
N ASN A 668 0.08 24.00 13.82
CA ASN A 668 1.50 23.83 14.09
C ASN A 668 2.05 22.65 13.29
N GLY A 669 3.36 22.62 13.00
CA GLY A 669 3.90 21.76 11.94
C GLY A 669 5.20 21.01 12.24
N PHE A 670 5.32 19.88 11.56
CA PHE A 670 6.56 19.14 11.26
C PHE A 670 7.23 19.70 9.99
N GLY A 671 8.55 19.61 9.83
CA GLY A 671 9.28 19.86 8.56
C GLY A 671 9.92 21.25 8.41
N LEU A 672 10.01 21.80 7.19
CA LEU A 672 10.56 23.14 6.88
C LEU A 672 9.50 24.19 6.50
N ILE A 673 9.73 25.48 6.81
CA ILE A 673 8.91 26.58 6.27
C ILE A 673 9.52 27.04 4.95
N SER A 674 8.69 27.15 3.91
CA SER A 674 9.17 27.56 2.59
C SER A 674 8.36 28.71 1.99
N PHE A 675 9.05 29.59 1.27
CA PHE A 675 8.47 30.76 0.60
C PHE A 675 8.87 30.75 -0.88
N VAL A 676 7.91 30.73 -1.81
CA VAL A 676 8.22 30.87 -3.23
C VAL A 676 8.66 32.29 -3.58
N LEU A 677 9.67 32.39 -4.43
CA LEU A 677 10.24 33.63 -4.92
C LEU A 677 10.11 33.71 -6.45
N PRO A 678 9.03 34.32 -6.98
CA PRO A 678 8.90 34.54 -8.42
C PRO A 678 9.94 35.56 -8.91
N GLN A 679 10.71 35.20 -9.93
CA GLN A 679 11.85 36.02 -10.39
C GLN A 679 11.48 37.48 -10.64
N ASN A 680 10.41 37.69 -11.41
CA ASN A 680 10.00 39.02 -11.89
C ASN A 680 9.39 39.89 -10.79
N ALA A 681 9.23 39.34 -9.60
CA ALA A 681 8.73 40.05 -8.46
C ALA A 681 9.87 40.43 -7.49
N LEU A 682 11.09 39.91 -7.65
CA LEU A 682 12.25 40.20 -6.80
C LEU A 682 12.97 41.49 -7.25
N PRO A 683 13.47 42.33 -6.31
CA PRO A 683 14.35 43.46 -6.65
C PRO A 683 15.64 43.00 -7.32
N LYS A 684 16.19 43.78 -8.24
CA LYS A 684 17.46 43.49 -8.94
C LYS A 684 18.68 43.91 -8.10
N GLY A 685 19.81 43.24 -8.31
CA GLY A 685 21.07 43.54 -7.65
C GLY A 685 21.22 42.89 -6.28
N LYS A 686 22.13 43.42 -5.46
CA LYS A 686 22.38 42.93 -4.10
C LYS A 686 21.19 43.25 -3.20
N CYS A 687 20.67 42.22 -2.55
CA CYS A 687 19.55 42.32 -1.63
C CYS A 687 19.85 41.59 -0.32
N ASP A 688 19.32 42.09 0.79
CA ASP A 688 19.33 41.37 2.06
C ASP A 688 17.98 40.69 2.32
N LEU A 689 18.04 39.43 2.75
CA LEU A 689 16.90 38.59 3.07
C LEU A 689 16.87 38.31 4.57
N MET A 690 15.69 38.43 5.17
CA MET A 690 15.47 38.14 6.58
C MET A 690 14.10 37.49 6.78
N ILE A 691 14.01 36.54 7.71
CA ILE A 691 12.74 35.96 8.15
C ILE A 691 12.45 36.45 9.56
N ARG A 692 11.23 36.90 9.79
CA ARG A 692 10.69 37.19 11.13
C ARG A 692 9.55 36.21 11.42
N VAL A 693 9.58 35.56 12.56
CA VAL A 693 8.54 34.65 13.04
C VAL A 693 7.92 35.24 14.30
N ASN A 694 6.59 35.27 14.36
CA ASN A 694 5.87 35.66 15.56
C ASN A 694 5.28 34.41 16.22
N ASP A 695 5.47 34.29 17.53
CA ASP A 695 4.83 33.23 18.30
C ASP A 695 3.36 33.55 18.64
N SER A 696 2.71 32.70 19.43
CA SER A 696 1.34 32.91 19.91
C SER A 696 1.23 33.77 21.17
N ALA A 697 2.37 34.09 21.81
CA ALA A 697 2.49 34.93 22.98
C ALA A 697 2.91 36.38 22.64
N GLY A 698 3.27 36.65 21.38
CA GLY A 698 3.74 37.94 20.89
C GLY A 698 5.27 38.08 20.86
N ASN A 699 6.04 37.04 21.16
CA ASN A 699 7.49 37.05 20.99
C ASN A 699 7.85 37.00 19.51
N ILE A 700 8.96 37.64 19.18
CA ILE A 700 9.43 37.81 17.80
C ILE A 700 10.83 37.19 17.68
N GLY A 701 10.95 36.21 16.80
CA GLY A 701 12.22 35.61 16.39
C GLY A 701 12.64 36.12 15.02
N GLU A 702 13.90 36.52 14.86
CA GLU A 702 14.45 36.95 13.57
C GLU A 702 15.63 36.08 13.17
N SER A 703 15.72 35.77 11.88
CA SER A 703 16.90 35.14 11.32
C SER A 703 18.04 36.15 11.19
N ARG A 704 19.28 35.65 11.11
CA ARG A 704 20.39 36.45 10.56
C ARG A 704 20.05 36.88 9.13
N ARG A 705 20.51 38.07 8.72
CA ARG A 705 20.36 38.57 7.35
C ARG A 705 21.23 37.75 6.40
N VAL A 706 20.65 37.31 5.30
CA VAL A 706 21.36 36.63 4.20
C VAL A 706 21.41 37.58 3.02
N VAL A 707 22.62 38.00 2.65
CA VAL A 707 22.83 38.80 1.44
C VAL A 707 22.91 37.87 0.24
N TYR A 708 22.12 38.15 -0.79
CA TYR A 708 22.12 37.44 -2.08
C TYR A 708 22.15 38.46 -3.22
N GLU A 709 22.50 38.02 -4.41
CA GLU A 709 22.47 38.87 -5.62
C GLU A 709 21.42 38.34 -6.60
N ASN A 710 20.42 39.14 -6.94
CA ASN A 710 19.41 38.76 -7.95
C ASN A 710 19.82 39.26 -9.33
N LYS A 711 20.08 38.32 -10.24
CA LYS A 711 20.44 38.59 -11.64
C LYS A 711 19.33 38.20 -12.61
N ASP A 712 19.49 38.60 -13.87
CA ASP A 712 18.62 38.13 -14.95
C ASP A 712 18.69 36.63 -15.14
N LYS A 713 17.64 36.08 -15.76
CA LYS A 713 17.51 34.64 -15.90
C LYS A 713 18.64 34.14 -16.80
N SER A 714 19.39 33.14 -16.33
CA SER A 714 20.27 32.34 -17.19
C SER A 714 19.45 31.39 -18.07
N GLU A 715 20.04 30.93 -19.19
CA GLU A 715 19.42 29.90 -20.01
C GLU A 715 19.32 28.55 -19.28
N ALA A 716 20.29 28.24 -18.41
CA ALA A 716 20.30 27.03 -17.59
C ALA A 716 19.29 27.08 -16.43
N MET A 717 18.75 25.90 -16.06
CA MET A 717 17.90 25.75 -14.89
C MET A 717 18.69 25.98 -13.60
N ASN A 718 18.13 26.76 -12.69
CA ASN A 718 18.65 26.89 -11.32
C ASN A 718 18.23 25.69 -10.45
N LEU A 719 18.72 25.63 -9.22
CA LEU A 719 18.44 24.54 -8.28
C LEU A 719 16.94 24.34 -7.99
N TYR A 720 16.16 25.42 -7.85
CA TYR A 720 14.71 25.32 -7.65
C TYR A 720 14.01 24.72 -8.87
N GLU A 721 14.33 25.19 -10.07
CA GLU A 721 13.76 24.69 -11.31
C GLU A 721 14.13 23.21 -11.53
N ARG A 722 15.35 22.80 -11.16
CA ARG A 722 15.78 21.40 -11.17
C ARG A 722 15.04 20.54 -10.14
N ALA A 723 14.90 21.00 -8.90
CA ALA A 723 14.15 20.30 -7.85
C ALA A 723 12.67 20.14 -8.21
N VAL A 724 12.05 21.18 -8.78
CA VAL A 724 10.69 21.09 -9.35
C VAL A 724 10.66 20.05 -10.46
N HIS A 725 11.61 20.07 -11.40
CA HIS A 725 11.65 19.12 -12.51
C HIS A 725 11.76 17.67 -12.01
N LEU A 726 12.68 17.39 -11.08
CA LEU A 726 12.81 16.07 -10.45
C LEU A 726 11.52 15.62 -9.78
N SER A 727 10.95 16.46 -8.90
CA SER A 727 9.72 16.14 -8.16
C SER A 727 8.54 15.86 -9.10
N LYS A 728 8.49 16.53 -10.27
CA LYS A 728 7.47 16.30 -11.30
C LYS A 728 7.70 15.04 -12.14
N ARG A 729 8.95 14.68 -12.44
CA ARG A 729 9.28 13.51 -13.28
C ARG A 729 9.33 12.22 -12.49
N LEU A 730 9.83 12.29 -11.27
CA LEU A 730 10.05 11.15 -10.41
C LEU A 730 8.89 10.96 -9.42
N GLY A 731 8.26 12.04 -8.96
CA GLY A 731 7.08 11.99 -8.09
C GLY A 731 5.80 12.46 -8.79
N TYR A 732 4.86 13.02 -8.04
CA TYR A 732 3.57 13.49 -8.57
C TYR A 732 3.41 15.00 -8.36
N GLY A 733 4.33 15.83 -8.87
CA GLY A 733 4.17 17.29 -8.82
C GLY A 733 5.22 18.01 -8.00
N ALA A 734 5.03 19.32 -7.81
CA ALA A 734 6.03 20.22 -7.25
C ALA A 734 5.65 20.72 -5.85
N GLY A 735 5.36 19.79 -4.94
CA GLY A 735 5.02 20.16 -3.56
C GLY A 735 6.15 20.89 -2.88
N LEU A 736 5.83 21.98 -2.18
CA LEU A 736 6.86 22.82 -1.55
C LEU A 736 7.72 22.01 -0.58
N GLN A 737 7.14 21.02 0.11
CA GLN A 737 7.88 20.12 0.98
C GLN A 737 8.85 19.25 0.17
N ASP A 738 8.35 18.51 -0.82
CA ASP A 738 9.18 17.66 -1.71
C ASP A 738 10.32 18.48 -2.37
N VAL A 739 10.03 19.69 -2.87
CA VAL A 739 11.02 20.59 -3.47
C VAL A 739 12.03 21.10 -2.43
N SER A 740 11.58 21.44 -1.22
CA SER A 740 12.48 21.89 -0.16
C SER A 740 13.39 20.76 0.31
N ASP A 741 12.87 19.55 0.41
CA ASP A 741 13.63 18.37 0.80
C ASP A 741 14.71 18.05 -0.23
N ILE A 742 14.41 18.14 -1.53
CA ILE A 742 15.43 18.01 -2.61
C ILE A 742 16.50 19.09 -2.49
N ILE A 743 16.12 20.36 -2.26
CA ILE A 743 17.09 21.47 -2.14
C ILE A 743 18.00 21.30 -0.93
N VAL A 744 17.45 20.88 0.21
CA VAL A 744 18.20 20.75 1.46
C VAL A 744 19.08 19.51 1.48
N LYS A 745 18.59 18.38 0.95
CA LYS A 745 19.38 17.13 0.89
C LYS A 745 20.38 17.13 -0.27
N GLY A 746 20.07 17.82 -1.36
CA GLY A 746 20.73 17.67 -2.64
C GLY A 746 20.07 16.58 -3.50
N GLU A 747 20.19 16.72 -4.81
CA GLU A 747 19.50 15.87 -5.79
C GLU A 747 19.91 14.39 -5.69
N ASP A 748 21.21 14.12 -5.58
CA ASP A 748 21.74 12.76 -5.50
C ASP A 748 21.37 12.06 -4.19
N ALA A 749 21.51 12.76 -3.05
CA ALA A 749 21.14 12.20 -1.75
C ALA A 749 19.64 11.91 -1.66
N TRP A 750 18.81 12.81 -2.18
CA TRP A 750 17.37 12.59 -2.26
C TRP A 750 17.02 11.40 -3.17
N LEU A 751 17.67 11.28 -4.33
CA LEU A 751 17.45 10.15 -5.24
C LEU A 751 17.81 8.81 -4.59
N GLU A 752 18.98 8.72 -3.95
CA GLU A 752 19.42 7.47 -3.31
C GLU A 752 18.51 7.08 -2.13
N GLU A 753 18.06 8.05 -1.33
CA GLU A 753 17.03 7.81 -0.30
C GLU A 753 15.76 7.22 -0.94
N GLN A 754 15.23 7.85 -1.98
CA GLN A 754 14.02 7.39 -2.66
C GLN A 754 14.17 5.98 -3.30
N LEU A 755 15.35 5.66 -3.84
CA LEU A 755 15.65 4.33 -4.41
C LEU A 755 15.88 3.26 -3.34
N SER A 756 16.24 3.66 -2.11
CA SER A 756 16.43 2.75 -0.98
C SER A 756 15.11 2.34 -0.32
N LEU A 757 14.06 3.16 -0.47
CA LEU A 757 12.76 2.91 0.17
C LEU A 757 12.13 1.59 -0.27
N ASN A 758 11.60 0.85 0.69
CA ASN A 758 10.85 -0.40 0.59
C ASN A 758 9.47 -0.28 1.26
N GLU A 759 8.66 -1.35 1.19
CA GLU A 759 7.29 -1.32 1.72
C GLU A 759 7.21 -1.25 3.25
N ASN A 760 8.25 -1.69 3.96
CA ASN A 760 8.32 -1.78 5.42
C ASN A 760 8.89 -0.52 6.07
N ASP A 761 9.43 0.43 5.30
CA ASP A 761 9.87 1.70 5.86
C ASP A 761 8.66 2.44 6.44
N GLU A 762 8.83 3.00 7.62
CA GLU A 762 7.75 3.55 8.45
C GLU A 762 6.96 4.63 7.70
N GLY A 763 7.66 5.42 6.88
CA GLY A 763 7.04 6.47 6.08
C GLY A 763 6.16 5.95 4.93
N VAL A 764 6.53 4.81 4.35
CA VAL A 764 5.74 4.11 3.32
C VAL A 764 4.56 3.39 3.99
N LEU A 765 4.82 2.62 5.04
CA LEU A 765 3.81 1.90 5.84
C LEU A 765 2.71 2.82 6.36
N THR A 766 3.06 4.02 6.84
CA THR A 766 2.07 5.00 7.35
C THR A 766 0.98 5.28 6.31
N SER A 767 1.37 5.51 5.06
CA SER A 767 0.42 5.81 3.99
C SER A 767 -0.41 4.59 3.56
N LEU A 768 0.15 3.38 3.66
CA LEU A 768 -0.56 2.12 3.42
C LEU A 768 -1.59 1.85 4.52
N GLN A 769 -1.20 1.96 5.80
CA GLN A 769 -2.11 1.86 6.95
C GLN A 769 -3.23 2.90 6.88
N LEU A 770 -2.90 4.13 6.45
CA LEU A 770 -3.91 5.17 6.24
C LEU A 770 -4.90 4.80 5.15
N SER A 771 -4.44 4.19 4.05
CA SER A 771 -5.34 3.69 2.99
C SER A 771 -6.32 2.64 3.51
N ASP A 772 -5.87 1.73 4.38
CA ASP A 772 -6.71 0.72 5.04
C ASP A 772 -7.68 1.33 6.07
N ALA A 773 -7.25 2.37 6.79
CA ALA A 773 -8.11 3.12 7.71
C ALA A 773 -9.17 3.98 6.98
N TYR A 774 -8.93 4.41 5.74
CA TYR A 774 -9.95 5.07 4.93
C TYR A 774 -10.93 4.08 4.29
N TYR A 775 -10.41 3.00 3.73
CA TYR A 775 -11.19 2.04 2.96
C TYR A 775 -10.85 0.63 3.42
N ASN A 776 -11.83 -0.11 3.96
CA ASN A 776 -11.63 -1.53 4.26
C ASN A 776 -11.65 -2.35 2.95
N ASN A 777 -11.14 -3.58 2.96
CA ASN A 777 -11.13 -4.53 1.82
C ASN A 777 -12.54 -5.05 1.43
N ARG A 778 -13.55 -4.18 1.42
CA ARG A 778 -14.88 -4.53 0.89
C ARG A 778 -14.76 -4.80 -0.61
N PHE A 779 -15.61 -5.68 -1.14
CA PHE A 779 -15.75 -6.03 -2.56
C PHE A 779 -16.29 -4.87 -3.45
N ASP A 780 -16.08 -3.62 -3.05
CA ASP A 780 -16.49 -2.46 -3.82
C ASP A 780 -15.45 -2.15 -4.90
N TYR A 781 -15.95 -2.00 -6.13
CA TYR A 781 -15.20 -1.66 -7.32
C TYR A 781 -14.20 -0.52 -7.14
N ASN A 782 -14.58 0.55 -6.42
CA ASN A 782 -13.75 1.76 -6.34
C ASN A 782 -12.66 1.64 -5.25
N VAL A 783 -12.75 0.67 -4.34
CA VAL A 783 -11.87 0.57 -3.17
C VAL A 783 -10.39 0.43 -3.57
N PRO A 784 -9.99 -0.46 -4.51
CA PRO A 784 -8.58 -0.58 -4.88
C PRO A 784 -7.98 0.72 -5.42
N ALA A 785 -8.72 1.41 -6.30
CA ALA A 785 -8.30 2.70 -6.86
C ALA A 785 -8.21 3.78 -5.77
N LEU A 786 -9.17 3.85 -4.85
CA LEU A 786 -9.18 4.82 -3.75
C LEU A 786 -8.05 4.59 -2.75
N LYS A 787 -7.75 3.33 -2.39
CA LYS A 787 -6.59 2.99 -1.56
C LYS A 787 -5.29 3.47 -2.18
N SER A 788 -5.12 3.18 -3.47
CA SER A 788 -3.97 3.60 -4.26
C SER A 788 -3.84 5.12 -4.29
N ILE A 789 -4.96 5.85 -4.47
CA ILE A 789 -4.97 7.32 -4.44
C ILE A 789 -4.58 7.88 -3.07
N VAL A 790 -5.07 7.28 -1.97
CA VAL A 790 -4.63 7.68 -0.62
C VAL A 790 -3.12 7.52 -0.49
N HIS A 791 -2.59 6.36 -0.89
CA HIS A 791 -1.15 6.06 -0.86
C HIS A 791 -0.35 7.07 -1.71
N LEU A 792 -0.69 7.24 -2.99
CA LEU A 792 -0.02 8.16 -3.92
C LEU A 792 0.00 9.61 -3.42
N THR A 793 -1.08 10.02 -2.72
CA THR A 793 -1.20 11.37 -2.18
C THR A 793 -0.43 11.59 -0.88
N LYS A 794 -0.19 10.53 -0.09
CA LYS A 794 0.34 10.65 1.29
C LYS A 794 1.72 10.02 1.51
N THR A 795 2.22 9.21 0.58
CA THR A 795 3.52 8.53 0.70
C THR A 795 4.71 9.52 0.66
N GLN A 796 5.72 9.23 1.48
CA GLN A 796 7.06 9.86 1.46
C GLN A 796 8.00 9.24 0.40
N GLY A 797 7.57 8.15 -0.26
CA GLY A 797 8.29 7.52 -1.38
C GLY A 797 7.61 7.73 -2.73
N PRO A 798 7.40 8.98 -3.21
CA PRO A 798 6.66 9.22 -4.46
C PRO A 798 7.34 8.62 -5.70
N LEU A 799 8.68 8.47 -5.71
CA LEU A 799 9.39 7.78 -6.80
C LEU A 799 9.01 6.30 -6.88
N ARG A 800 9.06 5.60 -5.74
CA ARG A 800 8.67 4.19 -5.66
C ARG A 800 7.22 4.01 -6.10
N ALA A 801 6.31 4.83 -5.57
CA ALA A 801 4.89 4.73 -5.90
C ALA A 801 4.61 5.00 -7.39
N ARG A 802 5.28 5.99 -7.99
CA ARG A 802 5.18 6.27 -9.43
C ARG A 802 5.70 5.11 -10.28
N PHE A 803 6.85 4.54 -9.90
CA PHE A 803 7.41 3.40 -10.60
C PHE A 803 6.47 2.19 -10.55
N VAL A 804 5.86 1.91 -9.40
CA VAL A 804 4.87 0.83 -9.25
C VAL A 804 3.67 1.05 -10.17
N MET A 805 3.14 2.27 -10.26
CA MET A 805 2.06 2.59 -11.21
C MET A 805 2.49 2.43 -12.67
N TRP A 806 3.75 2.73 -13.02
CA TRP A 806 4.28 2.46 -14.35
C TRP A 806 4.38 0.95 -14.62
N ALA A 807 4.84 0.16 -13.65
CA ALA A 807 4.93 -1.29 -13.78
C ALA A 807 3.54 -1.94 -13.92
N GLU A 808 2.57 -1.54 -13.11
CA GLU A 808 1.18 -2.03 -13.23
C GLU A 808 0.47 -1.55 -14.49
N ASN A 809 0.85 -0.39 -15.03
CA ASN A 809 0.38 0.02 -16.35
C ASN A 809 1.03 -0.82 -17.48
N HIS A 810 2.27 -1.26 -17.30
CA HIS A 810 2.94 -2.16 -18.24
C HIS A 810 2.34 -3.58 -18.20
N PHE A 811 2.05 -4.10 -17.01
CA PHE A 811 1.38 -5.39 -16.77
C PHE A 811 -0.11 -5.17 -16.47
N SER A 812 -0.81 -4.50 -17.39
CA SER A 812 -2.18 -4.03 -17.14
C SER A 812 -3.17 -5.17 -17.02
N THR A 813 -3.94 -5.19 -15.93
CA THR A 813 -5.08 -6.09 -15.71
C THR A 813 -6.35 -5.29 -15.47
N TRP A 814 -7.44 -5.66 -16.13
CA TRP A 814 -8.69 -4.92 -16.00
C TRP A 814 -9.49 -5.34 -14.75
N ILE A 815 -9.74 -4.40 -13.84
CA ILE A 815 -10.44 -4.68 -12.58
C ILE A 815 -11.84 -5.30 -12.76
N ASN A 816 -12.55 -4.98 -13.84
CA ASN A 816 -13.87 -5.56 -14.12
C ASN A 816 -13.80 -7.04 -14.52
N LYS A 817 -12.67 -7.54 -15.03
CA LYS A 817 -12.48 -8.95 -15.38
C LYS A 817 -11.89 -9.77 -14.22
N VAL A 818 -11.07 -9.16 -13.36
CA VAL A 818 -10.34 -9.88 -12.30
C VAL A 818 -10.92 -9.73 -10.89
N GLN A 819 -11.92 -8.87 -10.67
CA GLN A 819 -12.51 -8.53 -9.37
C GLN A 819 -11.62 -7.65 -8.45
N PRO A 820 -12.20 -6.77 -7.62
CA PRO A 820 -11.46 -5.78 -6.83
C PRO A 820 -10.44 -6.38 -5.84
N GLN A 821 -10.79 -7.50 -5.19
CA GLN A 821 -9.97 -8.15 -4.17
C GLN A 821 -8.73 -8.83 -4.75
N ILE A 822 -8.82 -9.35 -5.98
CA ILE A 822 -7.65 -9.93 -6.65
C ILE A 822 -6.73 -8.79 -7.11
N LYS A 823 -7.32 -7.71 -7.63
CA LYS A 823 -6.54 -6.54 -8.07
C LYS A 823 -5.80 -5.85 -6.93
N ILE A 824 -6.40 -5.68 -5.75
CA ILE A 824 -5.69 -5.06 -4.62
C ILE A 824 -4.51 -5.92 -4.13
N ARG A 825 -4.62 -7.26 -4.18
CA ARG A 825 -3.49 -8.15 -3.84
C ARG A 825 -2.36 -8.06 -4.86
N GLU A 826 -2.70 -7.98 -6.15
CA GLU A 826 -1.69 -7.73 -7.18
C GLU A 826 -0.98 -6.39 -6.96
N HIS A 827 -1.73 -5.31 -6.66
CA HIS A 827 -1.15 -4.02 -6.31
C HIS A 827 -0.21 -4.14 -5.09
N GLN A 828 -0.60 -4.88 -4.05
CA GLN A 828 0.26 -5.16 -2.89
C GLN A 828 1.53 -5.94 -3.28
N ALA A 829 1.44 -6.91 -4.19
CA ALA A 829 2.60 -7.65 -4.67
C ALA A 829 3.59 -6.74 -5.43
N PHE A 830 3.09 -5.82 -6.26
CA PHE A 830 3.94 -4.82 -6.91
C PHE A 830 4.49 -3.78 -5.92
N LEU A 831 3.72 -3.37 -4.91
CA LEU A 831 4.22 -2.49 -3.83
C LEU A 831 5.35 -3.15 -3.03
N LYS A 832 5.25 -4.47 -2.79
CA LYS A 832 6.29 -5.28 -2.17
C LYS A 832 7.55 -5.35 -3.02
N GLN A 833 7.38 -5.68 -4.29
CA GLN A 833 8.48 -5.75 -5.25
C GLN A 833 9.16 -4.39 -5.45
N GLY A 834 8.37 -3.31 -5.57
CA GLY A 834 8.86 -1.96 -5.81
C GLY A 834 9.73 -1.82 -7.04
N ILE A 835 10.83 -1.05 -6.91
CA ILE A 835 11.79 -0.84 -7.99
C ILE A 835 12.80 -2.00 -8.01
N GLY A 836 12.40 -3.11 -8.64
CA GLY A 836 13.22 -4.33 -8.77
C GLY A 836 13.90 -4.49 -10.13
N SER A 837 14.48 -5.66 -10.36
CA SER A 837 14.89 -6.07 -11.71
C SER A 837 13.66 -6.34 -12.57
N PHE A 838 13.76 -6.17 -13.89
CA PHE A 838 12.66 -6.49 -14.80
C PHE A 838 12.23 -7.96 -14.70
N LYS A 839 13.18 -8.89 -14.47
CA LYS A 839 12.89 -10.29 -14.18
C LYS A 839 11.90 -10.42 -13.02
N ASN A 840 12.16 -9.74 -11.91
CA ASN A 840 11.30 -9.85 -10.73
C ASN A 840 9.93 -9.18 -10.94
N LEU A 841 9.86 -8.10 -11.72
CA LEU A 841 8.58 -7.50 -12.12
C LEU A 841 7.76 -8.43 -13.02
N LEU A 842 8.41 -9.10 -13.98
CA LEU A 842 7.78 -10.09 -14.84
C LEU A 842 7.26 -11.28 -14.04
N LEU A 843 8.04 -11.79 -13.09
CA LEU A 843 7.59 -12.85 -12.17
C LEU A 843 6.42 -12.34 -11.29
N THR A 844 6.50 -11.12 -10.75
CA THR A 844 5.38 -10.56 -9.96
C THR A 844 4.07 -10.55 -10.76
N SER A 845 4.13 -10.21 -12.05
CA SER A 845 2.97 -10.29 -12.95
C SER A 845 2.56 -11.72 -13.29
N ALA A 846 3.51 -12.59 -13.67
CA ALA A 846 3.21 -13.95 -14.12
C ALA A 846 2.56 -14.81 -13.02
N PHE A 847 2.93 -14.55 -11.76
CA PHE A 847 2.37 -15.22 -10.58
C PHE A 847 1.14 -14.50 -10.01
N SER A 848 0.69 -13.42 -10.64
CA SER A 848 -0.50 -12.71 -10.22
C SER A 848 -1.76 -13.47 -10.64
N PRO A 849 -2.65 -13.83 -9.69
CA PRO A 849 -3.95 -14.39 -10.02
C PRO A 849 -4.80 -13.42 -10.86
N ALA A 850 -4.57 -12.10 -10.75
CA ALA A 850 -5.24 -11.13 -11.62
C ALA A 850 -4.78 -11.29 -13.07
N MET A 851 -3.46 -11.38 -13.33
CA MET A 851 -2.95 -11.57 -14.69
C MET A 851 -3.43 -12.89 -15.31
N ILE A 852 -3.38 -13.98 -14.52
CA ILE A 852 -3.84 -15.31 -14.94
C ILE A 852 -5.33 -15.25 -15.33
N ASN A 853 -6.18 -14.72 -14.44
CA ASN A 853 -7.62 -14.57 -14.68
C ASN A 853 -7.92 -13.63 -15.86
N TYR A 854 -7.16 -12.56 -15.99
CA TYR A 854 -7.38 -11.54 -17.01
C TYR A 854 -7.14 -12.05 -18.42
N LEU A 855 -6.14 -12.92 -18.60
CA LEU A 855 -5.78 -13.49 -19.90
C LEU A 855 -6.22 -14.95 -20.04
N ASP A 856 -7.13 -15.39 -19.17
CA ASP A 856 -7.78 -16.70 -19.20
C ASP A 856 -6.82 -17.90 -19.14
N GLN A 857 -5.62 -17.70 -18.57
CA GLN A 857 -4.60 -18.74 -18.47
C GLN A 857 -5.07 -19.92 -17.59
N GLN A 858 -5.94 -19.67 -16.60
CA GLN A 858 -6.57 -20.70 -15.77
C GLN A 858 -7.41 -21.72 -16.55
N THR A 859 -7.73 -21.42 -17.82
CA THR A 859 -8.47 -22.32 -18.71
C THR A 859 -7.57 -23.11 -19.67
N SER A 860 -6.25 -22.92 -19.59
CA SER A 860 -5.25 -23.60 -20.42
C SER A 860 -4.65 -24.81 -19.69
N TYR A 861 -4.91 -26.00 -20.22
CA TYR A 861 -4.36 -27.27 -19.72
C TYR A 861 -4.05 -28.22 -20.89
N ALA A 862 -3.34 -29.31 -20.60
CA ALA A 862 -3.04 -30.35 -21.57
C ALA A 862 -4.31 -30.77 -22.35
N GLY A 863 -4.25 -30.73 -23.68
CA GLY A 863 -5.40 -31.01 -24.56
C GLY A 863 -6.36 -29.83 -24.81
N ARG A 864 -6.22 -28.70 -24.11
CA ARG A 864 -7.00 -27.47 -24.32
C ARG A 864 -6.15 -26.22 -24.10
N LEU A 865 -5.60 -25.69 -25.19
CA LEU A 865 -4.72 -24.51 -25.13
C LEU A 865 -5.53 -23.20 -25.20
N ASN A 866 -5.12 -22.23 -24.38
CA ASN A 866 -5.48 -20.83 -24.54
C ASN A 866 -4.23 -20.01 -24.81
N GLU A 867 -4.09 -19.50 -26.03
CA GLU A 867 -2.90 -18.76 -26.46
C GLU A 867 -2.83 -17.31 -25.96
N ASN A 868 -3.91 -16.78 -25.38
CA ASN A 868 -4.01 -15.36 -25.09
C ASN A 868 -2.86 -14.88 -24.18
N TYR A 869 -2.62 -15.54 -23.04
CA TYR A 869 -1.53 -15.14 -22.16
C TYR A 869 -0.15 -15.30 -22.83
N ALA A 870 0.09 -16.38 -23.56
CA ALA A 870 1.36 -16.58 -24.27
C ALA A 870 1.61 -15.48 -25.31
N ARG A 871 0.58 -15.07 -26.06
CA ARG A 871 0.65 -13.97 -27.03
C ARG A 871 0.99 -12.66 -26.34
N GLU A 872 0.24 -12.28 -25.31
CA GLU A 872 0.48 -11.00 -24.61
C GLU A 872 1.81 -10.99 -23.85
N LEU A 873 2.25 -12.14 -23.32
CA LEU A 873 3.55 -12.29 -22.68
C LEU A 873 4.69 -11.97 -23.66
N LEU A 874 4.64 -12.48 -24.90
CA LEU A 874 5.62 -12.18 -25.94
C LEU A 874 5.44 -10.76 -26.49
N GLU A 875 4.21 -10.36 -26.80
CA GLU A 875 3.90 -9.15 -27.54
C GLU A 875 3.91 -7.89 -26.69
N LEU A 876 3.20 -7.86 -25.57
CA LEU A 876 2.94 -6.63 -24.82
C LEU A 876 3.77 -6.49 -23.55
N HIS A 877 4.21 -7.62 -22.99
CA HIS A 877 4.96 -7.65 -21.74
C HIS A 877 6.47 -7.80 -21.93
N THR A 878 6.95 -8.35 -23.06
CA THR A 878 8.40 -8.61 -23.22
C THR A 878 8.98 -8.15 -24.56
N LEU A 879 8.85 -8.93 -25.63
CA LEU A 879 9.63 -8.77 -26.85
C LEU A 879 9.12 -7.64 -27.76
N SER A 880 7.90 -7.14 -27.56
CA SER A 880 7.14 -6.32 -28.51
C SER A 880 6.63 -7.11 -29.73
N VAL A 881 5.62 -6.61 -30.42
CA VAL A 881 5.12 -7.17 -31.70
C VAL A 881 6.23 -7.36 -32.76
N ASN A 882 7.29 -6.57 -32.69
CA ASN A 882 8.46 -6.66 -33.59
C ASN A 882 9.62 -7.45 -32.95
N GLY A 883 9.32 -8.31 -31.99
CA GLY A 883 10.27 -9.05 -31.15
C GLY A 883 10.93 -10.23 -31.84
N GLY A 884 10.46 -10.62 -33.03
CA GLY A 884 11.02 -11.70 -33.83
C GLY A 884 10.53 -13.11 -33.48
N TYR A 885 9.44 -13.24 -32.71
CA TYR A 885 8.74 -14.51 -32.50
C TYR A 885 7.77 -14.80 -33.64
N LEU A 886 7.39 -16.07 -33.80
CA LEU A 886 6.39 -16.55 -34.75
C LEU A 886 5.10 -16.95 -34.04
N GLN A 887 4.00 -17.12 -34.78
CA GLN A 887 2.76 -17.68 -34.23
C GLN A 887 2.99 -19.09 -33.64
N GLU A 888 3.91 -19.88 -34.20
CA GLU A 888 4.29 -21.17 -33.64
C GLU A 888 4.93 -21.05 -32.25
N ASP A 889 5.74 -20.00 -31.99
CA ASP A 889 6.30 -19.74 -30.66
C ASP A 889 5.18 -19.43 -29.66
N VAL A 890 4.11 -18.73 -30.08
CA VAL A 890 2.94 -18.44 -29.24
C VAL A 890 2.24 -19.74 -28.83
N THR A 891 1.93 -20.61 -29.79
CA THR A 891 1.26 -21.90 -29.53
C THR A 891 2.10 -22.79 -28.62
N LYS A 892 3.41 -22.90 -28.88
CA LYS A 892 4.32 -23.70 -28.07
C LYS A 892 4.51 -23.14 -26.66
N LEU A 893 4.55 -21.82 -26.51
CA LEU A 893 4.60 -21.18 -25.20
C LEU A 893 3.30 -21.40 -24.42
N ALA A 894 2.14 -21.36 -25.08
CA ALA A 894 0.86 -21.69 -24.45
C ALA A 894 0.88 -23.13 -23.90
N GLY A 895 1.37 -24.09 -24.68
CA GLY A 895 1.58 -25.47 -24.22
C GLY A 895 2.53 -25.57 -23.02
N LEU A 896 3.67 -24.85 -23.06
CA LEU A 896 4.62 -24.81 -21.95
C LEU A 896 4.00 -24.25 -20.67
N LEU A 897 3.10 -23.26 -20.78
CA LEU A 897 2.43 -22.59 -19.65
C LEU A 897 1.21 -23.36 -19.09
N ASN A 898 0.79 -24.47 -19.71
CA ASN A 898 -0.35 -25.25 -19.22
C ASN A 898 -0.18 -25.69 -17.75
N GLY A 899 -1.28 -25.78 -17.00
CA GLY A 899 -1.24 -26.10 -15.57
C GLY A 899 -0.83 -24.93 -14.67
N TRP A 900 -0.53 -23.76 -15.24
CA TRP A 900 -0.39 -22.49 -14.52
C TRP A 900 -1.78 -21.90 -14.24
N LEU A 901 -2.21 -21.96 -12.98
CA LEU A 901 -3.60 -21.71 -12.59
C LEU A 901 -3.74 -20.63 -11.51
N SER A 902 -4.94 -20.09 -11.46
CA SER A 902 -5.47 -19.28 -10.37
C SER A 902 -6.54 -20.13 -9.69
N ALA A 903 -6.31 -20.49 -8.43
CA ALA A 903 -7.24 -21.32 -7.68
C ALA A 903 -7.81 -20.56 -6.50
N THR A 904 -9.10 -20.77 -6.28
CA THR A 904 -9.82 -20.18 -5.17
C THR A 904 -9.56 -20.95 -3.88
N GLU A 905 -9.24 -20.19 -2.84
CA GLU A 905 -9.02 -20.58 -1.47
C GLU A 905 -9.92 -19.72 -0.58
N ALA A 906 -10.55 -20.30 0.43
CA ALA A 906 -11.16 -19.49 1.48
C ALA A 906 -10.15 -18.54 2.15
N GLY A 907 -10.60 -17.32 2.49
CA GLY A 907 -9.83 -16.41 3.33
C GLY A 907 -9.68 -16.98 4.75
N LEU A 908 -8.51 -16.80 5.35
CA LEU A 908 -8.16 -17.39 6.65
C LEU A 908 -8.32 -16.42 7.84
N SER A 909 -8.98 -15.28 7.64
CA SER A 909 -9.20 -14.27 8.68
C SER A 909 -10.68 -13.89 8.77
N GLY A 910 -11.24 -13.96 9.98
CA GLY A 910 -12.65 -13.69 10.25
C GLY A 910 -13.10 -12.32 9.74
N GLY A 911 -14.27 -12.33 9.09
CA GLY A 911 -15.05 -11.20 8.62
C GLY A 911 -14.74 -10.68 7.22
N SER A 912 -15.68 -11.01 6.32
CA SER A 912 -15.87 -10.48 4.96
C SER A 912 -14.77 -10.76 3.92
N ILE A 913 -13.96 -11.82 4.05
CA ILE A 913 -13.16 -12.31 2.92
C ILE A 913 -13.62 -13.71 2.50
N ARG A 914 -14.47 -13.73 1.48
CA ARG A 914 -14.91 -14.92 0.76
C ARG A 914 -14.00 -15.10 -0.44
N ASN A 915 -13.41 -16.28 -0.52
CA ASN A 915 -12.73 -16.79 -1.70
C ASN A 915 -11.63 -15.84 -2.27
N GLU A 916 -10.41 -16.04 -1.76
CA GLU A 916 -9.19 -15.47 -2.29
C GLU A 916 -8.66 -16.32 -3.45
N SER A 917 -8.24 -15.70 -4.54
CA SER A 917 -7.51 -16.41 -5.59
C SER A 917 -6.01 -16.37 -5.31
N PHE A 918 -5.36 -17.51 -5.43
CA PHE A 918 -3.92 -17.67 -5.34
C PHE A 918 -3.37 -18.33 -6.60
N PHE A 919 -2.10 -18.10 -6.85
CA PHE A 919 -1.37 -18.78 -7.90
C PHE A 919 -1.05 -20.22 -7.49
N TYR A 920 -1.21 -21.13 -8.44
CA TYR A 920 -0.73 -22.50 -8.36
C TYR A 920 -0.17 -22.95 -9.70
N PHE A 921 0.89 -23.76 -9.66
CA PHE A 921 1.25 -24.61 -10.79
C PHE A 921 0.87 -26.04 -10.46
N VAL A 922 0.09 -26.67 -11.34
CA VAL A 922 -0.40 -28.05 -11.21
C VAL A 922 0.25 -28.90 -12.30
N PRO A 923 1.33 -29.63 -11.97
CA PRO A 923 2.13 -30.34 -12.97
C PRO A 923 1.38 -31.41 -13.78
N SER A 924 0.32 -31.99 -13.23
CA SER A 924 -0.51 -33.00 -13.92
C SER A 924 -1.37 -32.42 -15.03
N LEU A 925 -1.61 -31.10 -15.03
CA LEU A 925 -2.34 -30.39 -16.09
C LEU A 925 -1.40 -29.81 -17.16
N ASN A 926 -0.10 -30.01 -17.02
CA ASN A 926 0.92 -29.66 -18.01
C ASN A 926 1.30 -30.93 -18.78
N ASP A 927 1.33 -30.90 -20.11
CA ASP A 927 1.64 -32.08 -20.93
C ASP A 927 3.12 -32.51 -20.86
N GLY A 928 4.03 -31.59 -20.53
CA GLY A 928 5.48 -31.86 -20.45
C GLY A 928 6.15 -32.19 -21.78
N GLU A 929 5.53 -31.88 -22.92
CA GLU A 929 6.07 -32.26 -24.25
C GLU A 929 7.35 -31.49 -24.60
N GLU A 930 8.17 -32.12 -25.46
CA GLU A 930 9.34 -31.46 -26.04
C GLU A 930 8.95 -30.31 -26.97
N ARG A 931 9.58 -29.15 -26.79
CA ARG A 931 9.31 -27.94 -27.59
C ARG A 931 10.55 -27.10 -27.79
N SER A 932 10.70 -26.56 -28.99
CA SER A 932 11.66 -25.49 -29.28
C SER A 932 10.95 -24.14 -29.41
N ILE A 933 11.30 -23.18 -28.56
CA ILE A 933 10.70 -21.85 -28.47
C ILE A 933 11.82 -20.81 -28.46
N LEU A 934 11.81 -19.87 -29.41
CA LEU A 934 12.75 -18.75 -29.44
C LEU A 934 14.25 -19.11 -29.29
N GLY A 935 14.66 -20.27 -29.80
CA GLY A 935 16.05 -20.75 -29.72
C GLY A 935 16.39 -21.53 -28.44
N LEU A 936 15.43 -21.76 -27.54
CA LEU A 936 15.54 -22.70 -26.43
C LEU A 936 14.91 -24.04 -26.80
N ASN A 937 15.57 -25.15 -26.45
CA ASN A 937 14.97 -26.49 -26.57
C ASN A 937 14.61 -27.02 -25.19
N PHE A 938 13.33 -27.21 -24.94
CA PHE A 938 12.79 -27.85 -23.74
C PHE A 938 12.55 -29.31 -24.05
N LYS A 939 13.31 -30.21 -23.43
CA LYS A 939 13.13 -31.66 -23.58
C LYS A 939 11.93 -32.15 -22.77
N VAL A 940 11.45 -33.35 -23.07
CA VAL A 940 10.54 -34.08 -22.17
C VAL A 940 11.20 -34.20 -20.79
N THR A 941 10.47 -33.84 -19.75
CA THR A 941 11.01 -33.68 -18.40
C THR A 941 10.12 -34.35 -17.37
N SER A 942 10.68 -34.73 -16.22
CA SER A 942 9.92 -35.28 -15.11
C SER A 942 8.92 -34.25 -14.55
N VAL A 943 7.86 -34.73 -13.90
CA VAL A 943 6.74 -33.90 -13.41
C VAL A 943 7.21 -32.74 -12.52
N ASP A 944 8.22 -32.99 -11.67
CA ASP A 944 8.83 -32.01 -10.76
C ASP A 944 9.64 -30.92 -11.47
N GLN A 945 10.13 -31.17 -12.69
CA GLN A 945 10.96 -30.23 -13.47
C GLN A 945 10.16 -29.33 -14.41
N LYS A 946 8.89 -29.66 -14.69
CA LYS A 946 8.03 -28.88 -15.61
C LYS A 946 7.93 -27.39 -15.23
N PHE A 947 7.87 -27.11 -13.93
CA PHE A 947 7.81 -25.74 -13.43
C PHE A 947 9.10 -24.96 -13.71
N ASP A 948 10.28 -25.60 -13.58
CA ASP A 948 11.57 -24.96 -13.80
C ASP A 948 11.80 -24.59 -15.28
N HIS A 949 11.23 -25.34 -16.22
CA HIS A 949 11.21 -24.96 -17.64
C HIS A 949 10.45 -23.65 -17.88
N ILE A 950 9.32 -23.45 -17.22
CA ILE A 950 8.56 -22.20 -17.30
C ILE A 950 9.37 -21.05 -16.71
N LEU A 951 10.02 -21.25 -15.57
CA LEU A 951 10.91 -20.24 -14.98
C LEU A 951 12.06 -19.88 -15.90
N MET A 952 12.70 -20.88 -16.52
CA MET A 952 13.75 -20.67 -17.51
C MET A 952 13.25 -19.84 -18.69
N MET A 953 12.02 -20.09 -19.16
CA MET A 953 11.41 -19.29 -20.23
C MET A 953 11.20 -17.83 -19.81
N LEU A 954 10.66 -17.59 -18.61
CA LEU A 954 10.47 -16.23 -18.07
C LEU A 954 11.80 -15.50 -17.84
N GLU A 955 12.81 -16.20 -17.33
CA GLU A 955 14.18 -15.69 -17.18
C GLU A 955 14.79 -15.29 -18.53
N MET A 956 14.59 -16.12 -19.56
CA MET A 956 15.05 -15.84 -20.92
C MET A 956 14.36 -14.62 -21.49
N LEU A 957 13.03 -14.54 -21.41
CA LEU A 957 12.27 -13.40 -21.91
C LEU A 957 12.69 -12.10 -21.20
N ALA A 958 12.94 -12.13 -19.89
CA ALA A 958 13.44 -10.97 -19.16
C ALA A 958 14.85 -10.54 -19.60
N ALA A 959 15.72 -11.49 -19.96
CA ALA A 959 17.09 -11.23 -20.40
C ALA A 959 17.20 -10.92 -21.91
N HIS A 960 16.14 -11.12 -22.69
CA HIS A 960 16.20 -11.02 -24.15
C HIS A 960 16.54 -9.59 -24.63
N PRO A 961 17.42 -9.40 -25.63
CA PRO A 961 17.77 -8.06 -26.13
C PRO A 961 16.58 -7.26 -26.69
N ALA A 962 15.57 -7.93 -27.25
CA ALA A 962 14.34 -7.26 -27.69
C ALA A 962 13.53 -6.71 -26.50
N THR A 963 13.51 -7.42 -25.38
CA THR A 963 12.90 -6.94 -24.12
C THR A 963 13.62 -5.70 -23.62
N ALA A 964 14.96 -5.69 -23.59
CA ALA A 964 15.73 -4.51 -23.20
C ALA A 964 15.33 -3.28 -24.05
N LYS A 965 15.26 -3.43 -25.38
CA LYS A 965 14.82 -2.37 -26.32
C LYS A 965 13.40 -1.89 -26.03
N PHE A 966 12.47 -2.81 -25.83
CA PHE A 966 11.07 -2.51 -25.62
C PHE A 966 10.83 -1.78 -24.29
N ILE A 967 11.38 -2.32 -23.21
CA ILE A 967 11.24 -1.76 -21.86
C ILE A 967 11.92 -0.40 -21.75
N VAL A 968 13.15 -0.25 -22.27
CA VAL A 968 13.85 1.04 -22.27
C VAL A 968 13.07 2.09 -23.06
N LYS A 969 12.47 1.74 -24.19
CA LYS A 969 11.63 2.67 -24.96
C LYS A 969 10.45 3.19 -24.12
N LYS A 970 9.69 2.30 -23.47
CA LYS A 970 8.55 2.68 -22.60
C LYS A 970 9.02 3.49 -21.38
N PHE A 971 10.12 3.06 -20.75
CA PHE A 971 10.70 3.70 -19.57
C PHE A 971 11.17 5.14 -19.86
N VAL A 972 11.91 5.36 -20.96
CA VAL A 972 12.36 6.69 -21.37
C VAL A 972 11.17 7.59 -21.70
N ALA A 973 10.16 7.08 -22.42
CA ALA A 973 8.95 7.84 -22.73
C ALA A 973 8.19 8.27 -21.46
N HIS A 974 8.12 7.39 -20.45
CA HIS A 974 7.48 7.70 -19.18
C HIS A 974 8.15 8.89 -18.47
N TYR A 975 9.46 8.83 -18.26
CA TYR A 975 10.17 9.83 -17.45
C TYR A 975 10.58 11.10 -18.22
N THR A 976 10.86 11.00 -19.52
CA THR A 976 11.41 12.14 -20.31
C THR A 976 10.44 12.69 -21.37
N GLY A 977 9.46 11.88 -21.79
CA GLY A 977 8.51 12.21 -22.86
C GLY A 977 8.93 11.70 -24.24
N GLU A 978 8.02 11.79 -25.22
CA GLU A 978 8.17 11.14 -26.54
C GLU A 978 9.36 11.67 -27.37
N SER A 979 9.65 12.97 -27.30
CA SER A 979 10.77 13.55 -28.05
C SER A 979 12.11 12.96 -27.61
N ALA A 980 12.36 12.92 -26.29
CA ALA A 980 13.56 12.32 -25.71
C ALA A 980 13.61 10.79 -25.93
N ALA A 981 12.46 10.11 -25.99
CA ALA A 981 12.41 8.69 -26.34
C ALA A 981 12.88 8.37 -27.77
N LYS A 982 12.91 9.37 -28.68
CA LYS A 982 13.49 9.22 -30.03
C LYS A 982 15.02 9.32 -30.04
N ASN A 983 15.66 9.68 -28.93
CA ASN A 983 17.12 9.76 -28.84
C ASN A 983 17.76 8.36 -28.79
N ASN A 984 18.27 7.91 -29.94
CA ASN A 984 18.90 6.59 -30.06
C ASN A 984 20.14 6.40 -29.19
N LYS A 985 20.92 7.47 -28.93
CA LYS A 985 22.12 7.38 -28.08
C LYS A 985 21.75 7.10 -26.63
N LEU A 986 20.75 7.81 -26.10
CA LEU A 986 20.23 7.57 -24.75
C LEU A 986 19.65 6.17 -24.62
N ARG A 987 18.82 5.74 -25.59
CA ARG A 987 18.23 4.40 -25.56
C ARG A 987 19.30 3.31 -25.62
N SER A 988 20.28 3.41 -26.52
CA SER A 988 21.36 2.42 -26.62
C SER A 988 22.17 2.32 -25.33
N HIS A 989 22.45 3.45 -24.67
CA HIS A 989 23.13 3.48 -23.35
C HIS A 989 22.33 2.76 -22.26
N LEU A 990 21.02 3.04 -22.18
CA LEU A 990 20.15 2.42 -21.20
C LEU A 990 19.84 0.94 -21.53
N GLU A 991 19.78 0.57 -22.81
CA GLU A 991 19.67 -0.82 -23.28
C GLU A 991 20.90 -1.64 -22.85
N ASN A 992 22.11 -1.09 -23.04
CA ASN A 992 23.33 -1.71 -22.55
C ASN A 992 23.34 -1.80 -21.02
N SER A 993 22.93 -0.74 -20.32
CA SER A 993 22.84 -0.74 -18.85
C SER A 993 21.84 -1.79 -18.35
N PHE A 994 20.72 -1.98 -19.05
CA PHE A 994 19.74 -3.02 -18.76
C PHE A 994 20.36 -4.41 -18.89
N LEU A 995 21.04 -4.71 -20.00
CA LEU A 995 21.65 -6.01 -20.23
C LEU A 995 22.82 -6.29 -19.27
N GLU A 996 23.64 -5.29 -18.97
CA GLU A 996 24.76 -5.41 -18.01
C GLU A 996 24.32 -5.63 -16.57
N SER A 997 23.14 -5.13 -16.19
CA SER A 997 22.64 -5.19 -14.81
C SER A 997 21.63 -6.31 -14.56
N GLY A 998 21.27 -7.08 -15.59
CA GLY A 998 20.17 -8.05 -15.49
C GLY A 998 18.80 -7.38 -15.36
N GLY A 999 18.66 -6.17 -15.92
CA GLY A 999 17.44 -5.38 -15.92
C GLY A 999 17.19 -4.62 -14.62
N ASP A 1000 18.22 -4.16 -13.89
CA ASP A 1000 18.07 -3.37 -12.67
C ASP A 1000 17.45 -1.99 -12.95
N MET A 1001 16.15 -1.84 -12.66
CA MET A 1001 15.42 -0.62 -12.92
C MET A 1001 15.85 0.56 -12.03
N LYS A 1002 16.50 0.30 -10.87
CA LYS A 1002 17.11 1.37 -10.06
C LYS A 1002 18.32 1.96 -10.78
N LEU A 1003 19.14 1.13 -11.42
CA LEU A 1003 20.27 1.60 -12.22
C LEU A 1003 19.78 2.46 -13.40
N LEU A 1004 18.73 2.02 -14.11
CA LEU A 1004 18.16 2.79 -15.21
C LEU A 1004 17.65 4.17 -14.77
N LEU A 1005 17.05 4.27 -13.57
CA LEU A 1005 16.64 5.55 -12.98
C LEU A 1005 17.85 6.46 -12.68
N ARG A 1006 18.95 5.92 -12.15
CA ARG A 1006 20.18 6.70 -11.94
C ARG A 1006 20.75 7.23 -13.25
N GLU A 1007 20.83 6.36 -14.27
CA GLU A 1007 21.45 6.70 -15.55
C GLU A 1007 20.59 7.68 -16.36
N ILE A 1008 19.25 7.57 -16.32
CA ILE A 1008 18.39 8.51 -17.05
C ILE A 1008 18.49 9.93 -16.47
N ILE A 1009 18.59 10.08 -15.14
CA ILE A 1009 18.71 11.40 -14.50
C ILE A 1009 20.05 12.07 -14.83
N LYS A 1010 21.13 11.31 -15.04
CA LYS A 1010 22.41 11.86 -15.51
C LYS A 1010 22.38 12.31 -16.98
N SER A 1011 21.39 11.86 -17.75
CA SER A 1011 21.31 12.20 -19.17
C SER A 1011 20.88 13.65 -19.41
N LYS A 1012 21.44 14.29 -20.44
CA LYS A 1012 21.02 15.62 -20.88
C LYS A 1012 19.53 15.67 -21.23
N SER A 1013 19.02 14.64 -21.92
CA SER A 1013 17.63 14.58 -22.37
C SER A 1013 16.61 14.52 -21.22
N PHE A 1014 17.00 14.08 -20.02
CA PHE A 1014 16.12 14.17 -18.85
C PHE A 1014 15.89 15.62 -18.44
N TRP A 1015 16.90 16.48 -18.53
CA TRP A 1015 16.85 17.89 -18.10
C TRP A 1015 16.41 18.86 -19.20
N GLU A 1016 16.23 18.39 -20.44
CA GLU A 1016 15.75 19.21 -21.53
C GLU A 1016 14.27 19.58 -21.36
N LYS A 1017 13.88 20.75 -21.90
CA LYS A 1017 12.48 21.17 -21.91
C LYS A 1017 11.68 20.19 -22.78
N THR A 1018 10.56 19.73 -22.25
CA THR A 1018 9.80 18.60 -22.81
C THR A 1018 8.33 18.98 -22.93
N GLU A 1019 7.69 18.44 -23.96
CA GLU A 1019 6.28 18.66 -24.26
C GLU A 1019 5.36 17.75 -23.45
N LYS A 1020 5.89 16.82 -22.62
CA LYS A 1020 5.06 15.85 -21.87
C LYS A 1020 4.02 16.59 -21.00
N VAL A 1021 2.76 16.31 -21.26
CA VAL A 1021 1.60 16.78 -20.49
C VAL A 1021 1.35 15.77 -19.36
N TYR A 1022 0.87 16.24 -18.22
CA TYR A 1022 0.47 15.34 -17.14
C TYR A 1022 -0.71 14.49 -17.60
N THR A 1023 -0.72 13.22 -17.22
CA THR A 1023 -1.94 12.41 -17.29
C THR A 1023 -2.98 13.01 -16.33
N PRO A 1024 -4.29 12.81 -16.56
CA PRO A 1024 -5.33 13.23 -15.61
C PRO A 1024 -5.11 12.72 -14.18
N LEU A 1025 -4.53 11.51 -14.03
CA LEU A 1025 -4.10 10.98 -12.73
C LEU A 1025 -2.94 11.81 -12.14
N ASP A 1026 -1.86 12.01 -12.89
CA ASP A 1026 -0.69 12.78 -12.44
C ASP A 1026 -1.10 14.18 -11.98
N TYR A 1027 -1.97 14.83 -12.76
CA TYR A 1027 -2.52 16.14 -12.49
C TYR A 1027 -3.37 16.20 -11.22
N SER A 1028 -4.31 15.29 -11.07
CA SER A 1028 -5.20 15.29 -9.90
C SER A 1028 -4.48 14.89 -8.62
N VAL A 1029 -3.55 13.91 -8.67
CA VAL A 1029 -2.68 13.56 -7.54
C VAL A 1029 -1.75 14.71 -7.18
N ALA A 1030 -1.15 15.40 -8.16
CA ALA A 1030 -0.29 16.55 -7.89
C ALA A 1030 -0.98 17.68 -7.16
N LEU A 1031 -2.20 18.02 -7.58
CA LEU A 1031 -3.00 19.02 -6.87
C LEU A 1031 -3.48 18.52 -5.51
N GLY A 1032 -3.65 17.21 -5.32
CA GLY A 1032 -3.98 16.55 -4.05
C GLY A 1032 -2.83 16.56 -3.04
N ARG A 1033 -1.60 16.24 -3.47
CA ARG A 1033 -0.39 16.21 -2.63
C ARG A 1033 -0.04 17.58 -2.05
N ASN A 1034 -0.38 18.64 -2.78
CA ASN A 1034 -0.16 20.01 -2.36
C ASN A 1034 -1.10 20.49 -1.22
N ARG A 1035 -1.79 19.59 -0.48
CA ARG A 1035 -2.89 19.93 0.44
C ARG A 1035 -2.85 19.13 1.74
N GLU A 1036 -3.32 19.75 2.82
CA GLU A 1036 -3.46 19.09 4.12
C GLU A 1036 -4.61 18.06 4.12
N ALA A 1037 -5.74 18.37 3.46
CA ALA A 1037 -6.95 17.53 3.39
C ALA A 1037 -7.39 17.27 1.93
N PRO A 1038 -6.74 16.35 1.20
CA PRO A 1038 -7.11 16.01 -0.17
C PRO A 1038 -8.49 15.35 -0.26
N ASN A 1039 -9.21 15.62 -1.36
CA ASN A 1039 -10.46 14.92 -1.68
C ASN A 1039 -10.17 13.72 -2.59
N PHE A 1040 -9.95 12.55 -1.99
CA PHE A 1040 -9.58 11.33 -2.73
C PHE A 1040 -10.61 10.90 -3.77
N TRP A 1041 -11.90 11.09 -3.49
CA TRP A 1041 -12.99 10.80 -4.43
C TRP A 1041 -12.99 11.74 -5.64
N ALA A 1042 -12.69 13.03 -5.44
CA ALA A 1042 -12.55 13.97 -6.55
C ALA A 1042 -11.36 13.60 -7.45
N ILE A 1043 -10.24 13.16 -6.86
CA ILE A 1043 -9.05 12.68 -7.59
C ILE A 1043 -9.43 11.44 -8.41
N HIS A 1044 -10.05 10.44 -7.78
CA HIS A 1044 -10.54 9.22 -8.44
C HIS A 1044 -11.49 9.54 -9.59
N SER A 1045 -12.48 10.39 -9.34
CA SER A 1045 -13.50 10.79 -10.32
C SER A 1045 -12.88 11.52 -11.51
N CYS A 1046 -11.89 12.38 -11.27
CA CYS A 1046 -11.16 13.06 -12.34
C CYS A 1046 -10.44 12.06 -13.25
N ALA A 1047 -9.65 11.14 -12.69
CA ALA A 1047 -8.93 10.13 -13.46
C ALA A 1047 -9.89 9.22 -14.24
N ARG A 1048 -10.88 8.63 -13.55
CA ARG A 1048 -11.83 7.68 -14.15
C ARG A 1048 -12.67 8.31 -15.26
N LYS A 1049 -13.25 9.50 -15.03
CA LYS A 1049 -14.07 10.17 -16.05
C LYS A 1049 -13.26 10.72 -17.22
N SER A 1050 -11.94 10.85 -17.07
CA SER A 1050 -11.03 11.20 -18.17
C SER A 1050 -10.60 9.98 -19.00
N GLY A 1051 -11.13 8.78 -18.71
CA GLY A 1051 -10.77 7.56 -19.42
C GLY A 1051 -9.47 6.90 -18.96
N VAL A 1052 -8.87 7.37 -17.86
CA VAL A 1052 -7.59 6.90 -17.30
C VAL A 1052 -7.73 6.47 -15.84
N GLY A 1053 -8.85 5.81 -15.51
CA GLY A 1053 -9.10 5.32 -14.17
C GLY A 1053 -8.04 4.31 -13.74
N LEU A 1054 -7.64 4.35 -12.47
CA LEU A 1054 -6.72 3.34 -11.94
C LEU A 1054 -7.34 1.94 -12.11
N TYR A 1055 -6.58 1.06 -12.76
CA TYR A 1055 -6.95 -0.33 -13.04
C TYR A 1055 -8.13 -0.52 -14.00
N ASP A 1056 -8.63 0.56 -14.61
CA ASP A 1056 -9.83 0.59 -15.47
C ASP A 1056 -9.46 0.63 -16.96
N ARG A 1057 -8.39 -0.07 -17.35
CA ARG A 1057 -7.98 -0.28 -18.74
C ARG A 1057 -8.45 -1.66 -19.18
N ALA A 1058 -9.34 -1.71 -20.17
CA ALA A 1058 -9.93 -2.96 -20.64
C ALA A 1058 -8.98 -3.86 -21.44
N THR A 1059 -7.88 -3.30 -21.97
CA THR A 1059 -6.88 -3.98 -22.79
C THR A 1059 -5.53 -4.15 -22.06
N PRO A 1060 -4.77 -5.23 -22.35
CA PRO A 1060 -3.51 -5.54 -21.66
C PRO A 1060 -2.34 -4.60 -22.00
N ASP A 1061 -2.49 -3.74 -23.02
CA ASP A 1061 -1.46 -2.81 -23.51
C ASP A 1061 -1.15 -1.65 -22.55
N GLY A 1062 -2.02 -1.43 -21.57
CA GLY A 1062 -1.93 -0.31 -20.63
C GLY A 1062 -2.34 1.03 -21.25
N TYR A 1063 -2.27 2.09 -20.45
CA TYR A 1063 -2.45 3.45 -20.92
C TYR A 1063 -1.22 3.93 -21.72
N PRO A 1064 -1.43 4.59 -22.88
CA PRO A 1064 -0.34 5.03 -23.76
C PRO A 1064 0.43 6.23 -23.18
N GLU A 1065 1.72 6.39 -23.48
CA GLU A 1065 2.51 7.52 -22.96
C GLU A 1065 2.34 8.84 -23.74
N GLY A 1066 1.62 8.81 -24.86
CA GLY A 1066 1.52 9.92 -25.81
C GLY A 1066 0.59 11.05 -25.37
N ASN A 1067 1.04 12.29 -25.56
CA ASN A 1067 0.32 13.50 -25.10
C ASN A 1067 -1.09 13.63 -25.67
N LYS A 1068 -1.31 13.19 -26.92
CA LYS A 1068 -2.60 13.31 -27.61
C LYS A 1068 -3.73 12.60 -26.83
N HIS A 1069 -3.41 11.56 -26.07
CA HIS A 1069 -4.39 10.82 -25.27
C HIS A 1069 -4.80 11.54 -23.97
N TYR A 1070 -4.00 12.51 -23.51
CA TYR A 1070 -4.19 13.19 -22.23
C TYR A 1070 -4.60 14.66 -22.35
N ALA A 1071 -4.56 15.18 -23.58
CA ALA A 1071 -4.90 16.55 -23.94
C ALA A 1071 -6.18 16.63 -24.81
N ASP A 1072 -7.04 15.60 -24.77
CA ASP A 1072 -8.32 15.63 -25.47
C ASP A 1072 -9.38 16.50 -24.75
N SER A 1073 -10.48 16.80 -25.46
CA SER A 1073 -11.56 17.66 -24.95
C SER A 1073 -12.19 17.14 -23.66
N ASN A 1074 -12.32 15.81 -23.50
CA ASN A 1074 -12.91 15.23 -22.29
C ASN A 1074 -11.98 15.37 -21.09
N SER A 1075 -10.70 15.03 -21.25
CA SER A 1075 -9.67 15.16 -20.23
C SER A 1075 -9.57 16.60 -19.72
N LEU A 1076 -9.60 17.59 -20.61
CA LEU A 1076 -9.62 19.00 -20.24
C LEU A 1076 -10.88 19.36 -19.45
N LEU A 1077 -12.07 18.93 -19.89
CA LEU A 1077 -13.33 19.18 -19.19
C LEU A 1077 -13.33 18.58 -17.77
N GLN A 1078 -12.83 17.35 -17.59
CA GLN A 1078 -12.77 16.74 -16.26
C GLN A 1078 -11.76 17.43 -15.34
N ARG A 1079 -10.62 17.92 -15.85
CA ARG A 1079 -9.70 18.76 -15.07
C ARG A 1079 -10.40 20.02 -14.58
N TRP A 1080 -11.22 20.64 -15.43
CA TRP A 1080 -11.97 21.84 -15.05
C TRP A 1080 -13.00 21.57 -13.96
N ARG A 1081 -13.74 20.46 -14.08
CA ARG A 1081 -14.68 20.00 -13.05
C ARG A 1081 -13.96 19.68 -11.74
N PHE A 1082 -12.82 19.02 -11.81
CA PHE A 1082 -11.99 18.72 -10.63
C PHE A 1082 -11.55 20.00 -9.92
N CYS A 1083 -11.00 20.98 -10.64
CA CYS A 1083 -10.62 22.28 -10.07
C CYS A 1083 -11.78 22.97 -9.34
N GLU A 1084 -12.98 22.91 -9.92
CA GLU A 1084 -14.17 23.50 -9.29
C GLU A 1084 -14.58 22.78 -8.00
N GLN A 1085 -14.46 21.44 -7.97
CA GLN A 1085 -14.72 20.62 -6.78
C GLN A 1085 -13.71 20.90 -5.66
N ILE A 1086 -12.45 21.19 -5.99
CA ILE A 1086 -11.37 21.41 -5.01
C ILE A 1086 -11.01 22.89 -4.80
N LYS A 1087 -11.81 23.84 -5.28
CA LYS A 1087 -11.47 25.29 -5.26
C LYS A 1087 -11.06 25.82 -3.89
N TRP A 1088 -11.71 25.36 -2.83
CA TRP A 1088 -11.38 25.77 -1.45
C TRP A 1088 -10.02 25.23 -1.02
N ASN A 1089 -9.69 24.01 -1.42
CA ASN A 1089 -8.35 23.46 -1.22
C ASN A 1089 -7.32 24.29 -1.97
N LEU A 1090 -7.61 24.74 -3.21
CA LEU A 1090 -6.72 25.57 -4.04
C LEU A 1090 -6.34 26.91 -3.39
N ASN A 1091 -7.29 27.55 -2.68
CA ASN A 1091 -7.11 28.89 -2.12
C ASN A 1091 -6.04 28.99 -1.01
N VAL A 1092 -5.74 27.88 -0.32
CA VAL A 1092 -4.77 27.81 0.80
C VAL A 1092 -3.35 28.23 0.38
N HIS A 1093 -3.07 28.23 -0.93
CA HIS A 1093 -1.76 28.58 -1.49
C HIS A 1093 -1.48 30.07 -1.61
N ILE A 1094 -2.45 30.93 -1.29
CA ILE A 1094 -2.28 32.36 -1.41
C ILE A 1094 -1.98 32.94 -0.02
N PRO A 1095 -0.88 33.68 0.14
CA PRO A 1095 -0.58 34.41 1.36
C PRO A 1095 -1.74 35.30 1.78
N ASN A 1096 -2.02 35.37 3.09
CA ASN A 1096 -3.08 36.25 3.61
C ASN A 1096 -2.78 37.73 3.30
N SER A 1097 -1.51 38.14 3.25
CA SER A 1097 -1.14 39.49 2.83
C SER A 1097 -1.57 39.83 1.40
N LEU A 1098 -1.70 38.82 0.53
CA LEU A 1098 -2.16 39.01 -0.85
C LEU A 1098 -3.69 38.96 -0.96
N HIS A 1099 -4.41 38.62 0.13
CA HIS A 1099 -5.88 38.64 0.18
C HIS A 1099 -6.46 40.04 0.38
N GLN A 1100 -5.63 41.07 0.56
CA GLN A 1100 -6.05 42.46 0.67
C GLN A 1100 -5.23 43.31 -0.31
N LYS A 1101 -5.82 44.36 -0.89
CA LYS A 1101 -5.17 45.23 -1.89
C LYS A 1101 -4.27 46.29 -1.24
N ASN A 1102 -4.19 46.32 0.08
CA ASN A 1102 -4.25 47.57 0.85
C ASN A 1102 -3.05 48.54 0.76
N GLU A 1103 -1.98 48.26 0.01
CA GLU A 1103 -0.85 49.20 -0.17
C GLU A 1103 -0.12 49.08 -1.53
N LEU A 1104 -0.48 48.12 -2.40
CA LEU A 1104 0.23 47.88 -3.66
C LEU A 1104 -0.58 48.39 -4.85
N GLU A 1105 0.11 48.97 -5.84
CA GLU A 1105 -0.51 49.24 -7.14
C GLU A 1105 -1.14 47.98 -7.73
N GLU A 1106 -2.30 48.13 -8.38
CA GLU A 1106 -3.07 47.00 -8.92
C GLU A 1106 -2.26 46.14 -9.90
N SER A 1107 -1.38 46.78 -10.67
CA SER A 1107 -0.46 46.12 -11.60
C SER A 1107 0.51 45.18 -10.86
N VAL A 1108 1.10 45.64 -9.76
CA VAL A 1108 2.07 44.91 -8.93
C VAL A 1108 1.37 43.83 -8.11
N TRP A 1109 0.26 44.17 -7.45
CA TRP A 1109 -0.54 43.22 -6.66
C TRP A 1109 -1.04 42.06 -7.52
N SER A 1110 -1.69 42.35 -8.66
CA SER A 1110 -2.22 41.31 -9.55
C SER A 1110 -1.13 40.37 -10.06
N ASN A 1111 0.04 40.91 -10.41
CA ASN A 1111 1.17 40.11 -10.83
C ASN A 1111 1.68 39.21 -9.69
N ARG A 1112 1.85 39.75 -8.47
CA ARG A 1112 2.30 38.96 -7.31
C ARG A 1112 1.34 37.83 -6.95
N VAL A 1113 0.03 38.09 -6.94
CA VAL A 1113 -1.01 37.09 -6.69
C VAL A 1113 -0.91 35.95 -7.72
N VAL A 1114 -0.94 36.28 -9.01
CA VAL A 1114 -0.90 35.28 -10.10
C VAL A 1114 0.39 34.45 -10.07
N GLN A 1115 1.53 35.10 -9.87
CA GLN A 1115 2.82 34.40 -9.86
C GLN A 1115 2.98 33.50 -8.63
N THR A 1116 2.57 33.97 -7.46
CA THR A 1116 2.58 33.15 -6.23
C THR A 1116 1.65 31.95 -6.36
N ALA A 1117 0.42 32.17 -6.86
CA ALA A 1117 -0.55 31.11 -7.13
C ALA A 1117 0.02 30.03 -8.06
N SER A 1118 0.55 30.46 -9.21
CA SER A 1118 1.09 29.55 -10.22
C SER A 1118 2.34 28.82 -9.74
N MET A 1119 3.24 29.45 -8.98
CA MET A 1119 4.39 28.75 -8.41
C MET A 1119 3.97 27.70 -7.37
N ASN A 1120 3.05 28.02 -6.46
CA ASN A 1120 2.59 27.07 -5.44
C ASN A 1120 1.75 25.92 -6.02
N MET A 1121 1.05 26.15 -7.14
CA MET A 1121 0.22 25.12 -7.79
C MET A 1121 0.99 24.30 -8.83
N LEU A 1122 1.80 24.97 -9.64
CA LEU A 1122 2.41 24.42 -10.86
C LEU A 1122 3.94 24.33 -10.77
N GLY A 1123 4.56 24.81 -9.70
CA GLY A 1123 6.03 24.87 -9.57
C GLY A 1123 6.70 25.88 -10.52
N ARG A 1124 5.94 26.75 -11.20
CA ARG A 1124 6.48 27.71 -12.16
C ARG A 1124 5.63 28.97 -12.27
N SER A 1125 6.27 30.04 -12.71
CA SER A 1125 5.64 31.31 -13.05
C SER A 1125 4.92 31.24 -14.40
N LEU A 1126 3.77 31.90 -14.51
CA LEU A 1126 3.12 32.13 -15.81
C LEU A 1126 3.87 33.20 -16.60
N LYS A 1127 3.89 33.06 -17.93
CA LYS A 1127 4.54 33.99 -18.86
C LYS A 1127 3.61 34.34 -20.01
N GLY A 1128 3.95 35.42 -20.74
CA GLY A 1128 3.31 35.80 -22.00
C GLY A 1128 1.77 35.89 -21.92
N PRO A 1129 1.03 35.29 -22.89
CA PRO A 1129 -0.43 35.35 -22.93
C PRO A 1129 -1.11 34.81 -21.67
N SER A 1130 -0.62 33.71 -21.07
CA SER A 1130 -1.23 33.11 -19.88
C SER A 1130 -1.15 34.01 -18.65
N LEU A 1131 -0.03 34.73 -18.49
CA LEU A 1131 0.11 35.73 -17.43
C LEU A 1131 -0.84 36.91 -17.65
N LYS A 1132 -0.88 37.44 -18.88
CA LYS A 1132 -1.78 38.55 -19.24
C LYS A 1132 -3.24 38.18 -19.02
N ALA A 1133 -3.66 37.00 -19.47
CA ALA A 1133 -5.01 36.49 -19.30
C ALA A 1133 -5.39 36.32 -17.82
N SER A 1134 -4.50 35.72 -17.02
CA SER A 1134 -4.75 35.50 -15.58
C SER A 1134 -4.84 36.82 -14.79
N ARG A 1135 -4.00 37.81 -15.13
CA ARG A 1135 -4.06 39.15 -14.52
C ARG A 1135 -5.36 39.86 -14.92
N ASN A 1136 -5.70 39.85 -16.20
CA ASN A 1136 -6.94 40.44 -16.69
C ASN A 1136 -8.17 39.78 -16.06
N PHE A 1137 -8.15 38.46 -15.90
CA PHE A 1137 -9.21 37.71 -15.22
C PHE A 1137 -9.35 38.17 -13.76
N LEU A 1138 -8.25 38.25 -13.00
CA LEU A 1138 -8.28 38.70 -11.60
C LEU A 1138 -8.85 40.13 -11.48
N ILE A 1139 -8.39 41.05 -12.32
CA ILE A 1139 -8.78 42.47 -12.29
C ILE A 1139 -10.27 42.63 -12.62
N LYS A 1140 -10.73 42.00 -13.72
CA LYS A 1140 -12.12 42.12 -14.21
C LYS A 1140 -13.14 41.32 -13.39
N THR A 1141 -12.69 40.40 -12.52
CA THR A 1141 -13.60 39.59 -11.70
C THR A 1141 -14.24 40.45 -10.62
N ASN A 1142 -15.58 40.46 -10.54
CA ASN A 1142 -16.34 41.10 -9.47
C ASN A 1142 -16.36 40.24 -8.19
N GLY A 1143 -16.43 40.90 -7.03
CA GLY A 1143 -16.48 40.29 -5.70
C GLY A 1143 -15.45 40.84 -4.72
N GLN A 1144 -15.50 40.37 -3.48
CA GLN A 1144 -14.51 40.69 -2.46
C GLN A 1144 -13.14 40.12 -2.85
N PRO A 1145 -12.01 40.72 -2.41
CA PRO A 1145 -10.66 40.26 -2.79
C PRO A 1145 -10.44 38.75 -2.65
N TRP A 1146 -10.91 38.13 -1.55
CA TRP A 1146 -10.79 36.69 -1.33
C TRP A 1146 -11.62 35.86 -2.33
N GLU A 1147 -12.78 36.34 -2.79
CA GLU A 1147 -13.61 35.68 -3.81
C GLU A 1147 -12.93 35.74 -5.18
N LYS A 1148 -12.32 36.89 -5.51
CA LYS A 1148 -11.54 37.07 -6.74
C LYS A 1148 -10.37 36.09 -6.78
N ILE A 1149 -9.67 35.94 -5.66
CA ILE A 1149 -8.55 35.00 -5.52
C ILE A 1149 -9.02 33.55 -5.65
N LEU A 1150 -10.11 33.16 -4.99
CA LEU A 1150 -10.69 31.82 -5.11
C LEU A 1150 -11.03 31.48 -6.58
N LYS A 1151 -11.64 32.42 -7.30
CA LYS A 1151 -11.92 32.28 -8.74
C LYS A 1151 -10.63 32.20 -9.56
N LEU A 1152 -9.61 33.01 -9.23
CA LEU A 1152 -8.33 33.01 -9.92
C LEU A 1152 -7.58 31.69 -9.76
N VAL A 1153 -7.42 31.16 -8.55
CA VAL A 1153 -6.70 29.88 -8.34
C VAL A 1153 -7.40 28.74 -9.06
N THR A 1154 -8.74 28.78 -9.11
CA THR A 1154 -9.55 27.84 -9.88
C THR A 1154 -9.31 28.01 -11.38
N PHE A 1155 -9.25 29.25 -11.88
CA PHE A 1155 -8.91 29.55 -13.26
C PHE A 1155 -7.51 29.08 -13.65
N ILE A 1156 -6.49 29.36 -12.83
CA ILE A 1156 -5.11 28.90 -13.04
C ILE A 1156 -5.04 27.37 -13.07
N GLY A 1157 -5.76 26.69 -12.17
CA GLY A 1157 -5.87 25.23 -12.19
C GLY A 1157 -6.47 24.70 -13.49
N LYS A 1158 -7.47 25.39 -14.04
CA LYS A 1158 -8.12 25.05 -15.32
C LYS A 1158 -7.21 25.22 -16.53
N LEU A 1159 -6.19 26.08 -16.46
CA LEU A 1159 -5.28 26.25 -17.58
C LEU A 1159 -4.54 24.94 -17.85
N PRO A 1160 -4.46 24.48 -19.11
CA PRO A 1160 -3.55 23.38 -19.44
C PRO A 1160 -2.15 23.76 -19.01
N GLU A 1161 -1.26 22.78 -18.78
CA GLU A 1161 0.15 23.06 -18.51
C GLU A 1161 0.72 23.83 -19.71
N ALA A 1162 0.64 25.16 -19.66
CA ALA A 1162 0.99 26.10 -20.71
C ALA A 1162 2.18 25.60 -21.54
N ASN A 1163 1.84 25.12 -22.74
CA ASN A 1163 2.66 24.64 -23.86
C ASN A 1163 1.81 23.86 -24.90
N LEU A 1164 0.54 23.54 -24.63
CA LEU A 1164 -0.41 23.24 -25.70
C LEU A 1164 -0.58 24.54 -26.51
N ARG A 1165 0.24 24.68 -27.55
CA ARG A 1165 0.02 25.64 -28.63
C ARG A 1165 -1.24 25.24 -29.37
#